data_AF-A0A067C9W1-F1
#
_entry.id   AF-A0A067C9W1-F1
#
_cell.length_a   1.000
_cell.length_b   1.000
_cell.length_c   1.000
_cell.angle_alpha   90.00
_cell.angle_beta   90.00
_cell.angle_gamma   90.00
#
_symmetry.space_group_name_H-M   'P 1'
#
loop_
_entity.id
_entity.type
_entity.pdbx_description
1 polymer ?
#
loop_
_entity_poly.entity_id
_entity_poly.type
_entity_poly.pdbx_seq_one_letter_code
_entity_poly.pdbx_strand_id
1 'polypeptide(L)'
;MSLYAPPTTAEMLQLNAADASSVYTTNFLRLQTTQLLDEVRIAYDKVGGVNPILVAIKQCLDALPEQQVTSSCLAMPGLPTRNLLKEVALQFAPPARLDVLGSHTLRHGIKKASSLTIDLAVTMPSSCFVPKDFLNYRYHDKRNLYLGVLAGSLQTLQVDGAAVVASIRVTSFHGDANKPVLVASLAKKIKGQSIILHVYPVLSEDCFSVAKLNPGRSNIRSEPAAPTPRYNNAILEDMRMLSHLKALHTVASQSPAFVEACMLTKVWLRQRSLDMNGFQASMLLLYLVHMKKIHLTTSSDAMFKIWLQFLASYDVSTPLVFPADGDVVPTEAALHVFSDAFDVVFLDASNRLNLFASLSTSGFAEMQWLAQQSYHWLSQGTLLDFQRVFILQHSVYARYDEYLHVPLPKAKANAVPTLEVDLDVAWPAYVAALATKALGNRVARVKSLITPASTWTLQGRRPLPTFLTLGLSIVPEHATRIVDKGPDADDTVAAAEFRAFWKTKAELRRFKDGAIVEAVVWDDVKPHEILCAIVSYIVLAHCPSIGDITSSNATLLEADTDATAFAKHVPALQKTWNALGATLRSLDDVLPLKVKDVQPVAPAYRYTSECPPLPHPLASKTPISVASKYISTVVEPVLVVLQFESSSSWPTTADALAKAKLGFYVHLAHALDEHKSRAYTCHVFATGVDVAVDGYVFRLLLHTERDRSLCADFGARQYAVPHAMQLHALQSRHPSFAPTVRFVRTWLESQLCASLLRLETVELLVASLFLSKEAPPTSILSGFTRFLTLLASHPWAEEALIVDLQETWSEKDHREVQKRFDASVTQPSTHPGLFVAASYEAMDTLSSWSRGSVHGTDERAMVHRLVSLARATTVSWLHWLKTGGAPHAWQSCFAHIMDYDVVLHLDTDALPSTKLHLSSKGPFGMAYYKNMRPDASALYLGLDPLSTVVVALRARLADFGLVFANKEVIAIRWKPTAFLPTRFRVMKATHLLPLENDSGSAVPQIFSLLREIQDMTHGIVARTELKA
;
A
#
# COMPACT_ATOMS: atom_id res chain seq x y z
N MET A 1 40.41 -32.41 -16.48
CA MET A 1 40.50 -31.00 -16.92
C MET A 1 40.03 -30.09 -15.79
N SER A 2 40.93 -29.70 -14.90
CA SER A 2 40.70 -28.76 -13.79
C SER A 2 41.55 -27.51 -14.06
N LEU A 3 41.06 -26.61 -14.92
CA LEU A 3 41.85 -25.49 -15.46
C LEU A 3 41.32 -24.09 -15.11
N TYR A 4 40.31 -23.96 -14.24
CA TYR A 4 39.85 -22.64 -13.81
C TYR A 4 39.72 -22.58 -12.28
N ALA A 5 40.66 -21.87 -11.66
CA ALA A 5 40.46 -21.35 -10.31
C ALA A 5 39.33 -20.30 -10.36
N PRO A 6 38.43 -20.25 -9.36
CA PRO A 6 37.45 -19.18 -9.28
C PRO A 6 38.17 -17.82 -9.20
N PRO A 7 37.66 -16.78 -9.86
CA PRO A 7 38.32 -15.47 -9.91
C PRO A 7 38.52 -14.90 -8.51
N THR A 8 39.68 -14.32 -8.28
CA THR A 8 40.00 -13.63 -7.03
C THR A 8 39.12 -12.38 -6.87
N THR A 9 38.95 -11.89 -5.64
CA THR A 9 38.20 -10.64 -5.38
C THR A 9 38.76 -9.44 -6.13
N ALA A 10 40.07 -9.39 -6.38
CA ALA A 10 40.71 -8.35 -7.19
C ALA A 10 40.35 -8.47 -8.68
N GLU A 11 40.32 -9.70 -9.23
CA GLU A 11 39.91 -9.96 -10.61
C GLU A 11 38.40 -9.70 -10.81
N MET A 12 37.56 -10.05 -9.84
CA MET A 12 36.13 -9.70 -9.86
C MET A 12 35.91 -8.19 -9.83
N LEU A 13 36.69 -7.44 -9.04
CA LEU A 13 36.65 -5.98 -9.03
C LEU A 13 37.12 -5.39 -10.36
N GLN A 14 38.16 -5.96 -10.99
CA GLN A 14 38.59 -5.56 -12.33
C GLN A 14 37.56 -5.87 -13.41
N LEU A 15 36.92 -7.05 -13.36
CA LEU A 15 35.84 -7.44 -14.28
C LEU A 15 34.62 -6.53 -14.13
N ASN A 16 34.22 -6.22 -12.89
CA ASN A 16 33.16 -5.25 -12.65
C ASN A 16 33.55 -3.85 -13.12
N ALA A 17 34.79 -3.40 -12.89
CA ALA A 17 35.27 -2.12 -13.39
C ALA A 17 35.43 -2.05 -14.92
N ALA A 18 35.59 -3.20 -15.59
CA ALA A 18 35.68 -3.31 -17.05
C ALA A 18 34.30 -3.41 -17.72
N ASP A 19 33.24 -3.73 -16.98
CA ASP A 19 31.87 -3.73 -17.49
C ASP A 19 31.32 -2.30 -17.58
N ALA A 20 31.25 -1.77 -18.81
CA ALA A 20 30.76 -0.43 -19.09
C ALA A 20 29.34 -0.17 -18.55
N SER A 21 28.50 -1.20 -18.45
CA SER A 21 27.13 -1.08 -17.95
C SER A 21 27.10 -0.87 -16.44
N SER A 22 27.90 -1.63 -15.68
CA SER A 22 27.98 -1.51 -14.23
C SER A 22 28.62 -0.17 -13.80
N VAL A 23 29.61 0.31 -14.57
CA VAL A 23 30.26 1.59 -14.35
C VAL A 23 29.30 2.75 -14.60
N TYR A 24 28.51 2.69 -15.68
CA TYR A 24 27.47 3.68 -15.97
C TYR A 24 26.47 3.77 -14.82
N THR A 25 25.92 2.62 -14.40
CA THR A 25 24.94 2.54 -13.31
C THR A 25 25.49 3.10 -11.99
N THR A 26 26.74 2.78 -11.66
CA THR A 26 27.39 3.28 -10.45
C THR A 26 27.60 4.80 -10.50
N ASN A 27 28.02 5.34 -11.64
CA ASN A 27 28.21 6.78 -11.81
C ASN A 27 26.89 7.55 -11.78
N PHE A 28 25.83 7.01 -12.40
CA PHE A 28 24.50 7.60 -12.37
C PHE A 28 23.93 7.64 -10.95
N LEU A 29 24.01 6.53 -10.22
CA LEU A 29 23.60 6.46 -8.82
C LEU A 29 24.37 7.46 -7.95
N ARG A 30 25.67 7.61 -8.19
CA ARG A 30 26.51 8.57 -7.48
C ARG A 30 26.07 10.00 -7.72
N LEU A 31 25.76 10.36 -8.96
CA LEU A 31 25.25 11.69 -9.31
C LEU A 31 23.92 12.00 -8.60
N GLN A 32 22.99 11.05 -8.62
CA GLN A 32 21.70 11.17 -7.91
C GLN A 32 21.89 11.29 -6.40
N THR A 33 22.83 10.53 -5.84
CA THR A 33 23.17 10.57 -4.41
C THR A 33 23.74 11.92 -4.01
N THR A 34 24.66 12.48 -4.80
CA THR A 34 25.20 13.83 -4.58
C THR A 34 24.10 14.89 -4.61
N GLN A 35 23.23 14.86 -5.63
CA GLN A 35 22.11 15.79 -5.73
C GLN A 35 21.15 15.67 -4.53
N LEU A 36 20.79 14.45 -4.15
CA LEU A 36 19.96 14.21 -2.97
C LEU A 36 20.60 14.81 -1.71
N LEU A 37 21.89 14.55 -1.49
CA LEU A 37 22.63 15.04 -0.34
C LEU A 37 22.64 16.57 -0.30
N ASP A 38 22.83 17.25 -1.42
CA ASP A 38 22.78 18.71 -1.52
C ASP A 38 21.40 19.27 -1.13
N GLU A 39 20.32 18.59 -1.51
CA GLU A 39 18.96 18.99 -1.16
C GLU A 39 18.62 18.76 0.33
N VAL A 40 19.09 17.65 0.91
CA VAL A 40 18.79 17.28 2.31
C VAL A 40 19.78 17.84 3.32
N ARG A 41 20.95 18.35 2.90
CA ARG A 41 21.98 18.89 3.80
C ARG A 41 21.48 20.14 4.51
N ILE A 42 21.73 20.21 5.82
CA ILE A 42 21.46 21.41 6.61
C ILE A 42 22.65 22.36 6.44
N ALA A 43 22.37 23.59 6.03
CA ALA A 43 23.36 24.66 5.97
C ALA A 43 23.62 25.22 7.39
N TYR A 44 24.35 24.46 8.22
CA TYR A 44 24.61 24.81 9.63
C TYR A 44 25.22 26.20 9.81
N ASP A 45 26.06 26.65 8.88
CA ASP A 45 26.70 27.98 8.91
C ASP A 45 25.67 29.11 8.88
N LYS A 46 24.52 28.89 8.21
CA LYS A 46 23.43 29.87 8.14
C LYS A 46 22.58 29.94 9.41
N VAL A 47 22.78 29.00 10.35
CA VAL A 47 22.02 28.88 11.61
C VAL A 47 22.85 29.32 12.83
N GLY A 48 23.96 30.03 12.63
CA GLY A 48 24.85 30.51 13.71
C GLY A 48 24.16 31.38 14.77
N GLY A 49 23.00 31.98 14.47
CA GLY A 49 22.17 32.73 15.43
C GLY A 49 21.59 31.87 16.57
N VAL A 50 21.74 30.54 16.52
CA VAL A 50 21.39 29.64 17.62
C VAL A 50 22.41 29.70 18.75
N ASN A 51 23.69 29.94 18.46
CA ASN A 51 24.76 29.89 19.46
C ASN A 51 24.54 30.86 20.63
N PRO A 52 24.16 32.14 20.42
CA PRO A 52 23.84 33.05 21.52
C PRO A 52 22.67 32.55 22.37
N ILE A 53 21.68 31.90 21.75
CA ILE A 53 20.52 31.35 22.46
C ILE A 53 20.93 30.15 23.32
N LEU A 54 21.79 29.26 22.81
CA LEU A 54 22.33 28.15 23.59
C LEU A 54 23.18 28.65 24.77
N VAL A 55 23.93 29.74 24.59
CA VAL A 55 24.67 30.39 25.68
C VAL A 55 23.71 30.98 26.72
N ALA A 56 22.65 31.66 26.30
CA ALA A 56 21.64 32.20 27.22
C ALA A 56 20.91 31.09 28.00
N ILE A 57 20.58 29.98 27.32
CA ILE A 57 20.03 28.79 27.98
C ILE A 57 21.02 28.23 29.00
N LYS A 58 22.30 28.09 28.62
CA LYS A 58 23.34 27.62 29.55
C LYS A 58 23.41 28.51 30.79
N GLN A 59 23.51 29.82 30.63
CA GLN A 59 23.55 30.79 31.73
C GLN A 59 22.31 30.71 32.62
N CYS A 60 21.13 30.56 32.01
CA CYS A 60 19.86 30.39 32.72
C CYS A 60 19.83 29.12 33.57
N LEU A 61 20.38 28.02 33.07
CA LEU A 61 20.45 26.75 33.79
C LEU A 61 21.53 26.75 34.87
N ASP A 62 22.68 27.38 34.61
CA ASP A 62 23.79 27.54 35.57
C ASP A 62 23.38 28.44 36.76
N ALA A 63 22.46 29.38 36.54
CA ALA A 63 21.96 30.31 37.57
C ALA A 63 20.86 29.73 38.48
N LEU A 64 20.42 28.48 38.26
CA LEU A 64 19.40 27.87 39.10
C LEU A 64 19.92 27.69 40.54
N PRO A 65 19.11 27.95 41.58
CA PRO A 65 19.54 27.72 42.97
C PRO A 65 19.42 26.24 43.33
N GLU A 66 20.24 25.80 44.29
CA GLU A 66 20.00 24.53 44.99
C GLU A 66 18.68 24.60 45.76
N GLN A 67 17.86 23.55 45.67
CA GLN A 67 16.53 23.52 46.27
C GLN A 67 16.03 22.11 46.50
N GLN A 68 15.07 21.93 47.39
CA GLN A 68 14.36 20.67 47.55
C GLN A 68 13.09 20.68 46.69
N VAL A 69 12.95 19.70 45.81
CA VAL A 69 11.87 19.65 44.82
C VAL A 69 11.05 18.39 45.05
N THR A 70 9.74 18.56 45.16
CA THR A 70 8.78 17.45 45.23
C THR A 70 7.77 17.53 44.10
N SER A 71 7.05 16.44 43.85
CA SER A 71 6.02 16.38 42.81
C SER A 71 4.87 17.36 43.06
N SER A 72 4.49 17.58 44.32
CA SER A 72 3.44 18.52 44.71
C SER A 72 3.85 19.98 44.42
N CYS A 73 5.11 20.33 44.68
CA CYS A 73 5.65 21.67 44.43
C CYS A 73 5.70 22.03 42.94
N LEU A 74 5.96 21.07 42.05
CA LEU A 74 6.06 21.35 40.61
C LEU A 74 4.70 21.54 39.93
N ALA A 75 3.64 20.87 40.41
CA ALA A 75 2.31 20.90 39.81
C ALA A 75 2.30 20.68 38.28
N MET A 76 3.11 19.74 37.79
CA MET A 76 3.24 19.37 36.36
C MET A 76 2.84 17.91 36.12
N PRO A 77 1.53 17.59 36.01
CA PRO A 77 1.04 16.22 35.83
C PRO A 77 1.47 15.56 34.51
N GLY A 78 2.02 16.32 33.56
CA GLY A 78 2.60 15.79 32.34
C GLY A 78 3.95 15.10 32.54
N LEU A 79 4.59 15.24 33.70
CA LEU A 79 5.81 14.52 34.04
C LEU A 79 5.45 13.38 34.99
N PRO A 80 5.45 12.12 34.54
CA PRO A 80 4.96 11.02 35.35
C PRO A 80 5.91 10.73 36.52
N THR A 81 5.33 10.45 37.68
CA THR A 81 6.02 9.86 38.82
C THR A 81 5.34 8.52 39.17
N ARG A 82 6.13 7.45 39.28
CA ARG A 82 5.61 6.07 39.46
C ARG A 82 5.68 5.57 40.89
N ASN A 83 6.68 5.97 41.67
CA ASN A 83 6.92 5.35 42.96
C ASN A 83 5.80 5.69 43.97
N LEU A 84 5.22 4.64 44.57
CA LEU A 84 4.14 4.65 45.58
C LEU A 84 4.66 4.59 47.02
N LEU A 85 5.91 4.97 47.28
CA LEU A 85 6.39 5.29 48.64
C LEU A 85 6.23 6.81 48.89
N LYS A 86 6.45 7.27 50.14
CA LYS A 86 6.36 8.70 50.57
C LYS A 86 6.83 9.68 49.48
N GLU A 87 6.28 10.90 49.47
CA GLU A 87 6.63 11.98 48.55
C GLU A 87 8.13 11.98 48.18
N VAL A 88 8.42 11.67 46.91
CA VAL A 88 9.80 11.61 46.41
C VAL A 88 10.34 13.04 46.39
N ALA A 89 11.37 13.27 47.21
CA ALA A 89 12.10 14.53 47.23
C ALA A 89 13.41 14.40 46.45
N LEU A 90 13.60 15.32 45.51
CA LEU A 90 14.86 15.57 44.83
C LEU A 90 15.58 16.70 45.58
N GLN A 91 16.82 16.46 46.02
CA GLN A 91 17.75 17.55 46.33
C GLN A 91 18.34 18.03 45.00
N PHE A 92 17.79 19.11 44.47
CA PHE A 92 18.17 19.66 43.17
C PHE A 92 19.46 20.47 43.32
N ALA A 93 20.39 20.24 42.40
CA ALA A 93 21.57 21.06 42.18
C ALA A 93 21.64 21.48 40.69
N PRO A 94 22.30 22.59 40.35
CA PRO A 94 22.42 23.06 38.97
C PRO A 94 23.10 22.02 38.07
N PRO A 95 22.80 21.98 36.75
CA PRO A 95 23.43 21.02 35.86
C PRO A 95 24.96 21.06 35.91
N ALA A 96 25.60 19.89 35.99
CA ALA A 96 27.05 19.80 35.97
C ALA A 96 27.63 20.16 34.59
N ARG A 97 26.87 19.88 33.53
CA ARG A 97 27.26 20.15 32.14
C ARG A 97 26.04 20.26 31.24
N LEU A 98 26.17 21.09 30.20
CA LEU A 98 25.25 21.17 29.07
C LEU A 98 26.02 20.86 27.79
N ASP A 99 25.61 19.81 27.08
CA ASP A 99 26.23 19.35 25.84
C ASP A 99 25.23 19.36 24.68
N VAL A 100 25.69 19.78 23.50
CA VAL A 100 24.90 19.65 22.26
C VAL A 100 25.16 18.26 21.67
N LEU A 101 24.08 17.50 21.46
CA LEU A 101 24.11 16.12 21.04
C LEU A 101 23.70 15.91 19.58
N GLY A 102 23.90 14.67 19.15
CA GLY A 102 23.25 14.08 18.00
C GLY A 102 23.66 14.72 16.69
N SER A 103 22.67 14.85 15.80
CA SER A 103 22.91 15.18 14.40
C SER A 103 23.48 16.58 14.18
N HIS A 104 23.25 17.51 15.12
CA HIS A 104 23.74 18.88 15.02
C HIS A 104 25.26 18.92 15.19
N THR A 105 25.78 18.28 16.23
CA THR A 105 27.22 18.20 16.53
C THR A 105 27.96 17.36 15.50
N LEU A 106 27.39 16.22 15.14
CA LEU A 106 28.00 15.26 14.21
C LEU A 106 27.78 15.63 12.72
N ARG A 107 27.06 16.72 12.43
CA ARG A 107 26.76 17.27 11.08
C ARG A 107 26.02 16.35 10.08
N HIS A 108 25.67 15.12 10.44
CA HIS A 108 24.85 14.18 9.64
C HIS A 108 23.33 14.35 9.86
N GLY A 109 22.87 15.57 10.13
CA GLY A 109 21.44 15.90 10.21
C GLY A 109 20.82 16.12 8.84
N ILE A 110 19.56 15.73 8.70
CA ILE A 110 18.79 15.90 7.46
C ILE A 110 17.75 17.02 7.62
N LYS A 111 17.64 17.87 6.60
CA LYS A 111 16.70 18.99 6.55
C LYS A 111 15.27 18.48 6.66
N LYS A 112 14.51 18.99 7.62
CA LYS A 112 13.06 18.79 7.72
C LYS A 112 12.37 20.04 7.18
N ALA A 113 11.23 19.89 6.49
CA ALA A 113 10.61 20.95 5.67
C ALA A 113 10.49 22.35 6.32
N SER A 114 10.36 22.46 7.65
CA SER A 114 10.23 23.77 8.32
C SER A 114 10.88 23.89 9.70
N SER A 115 11.59 22.85 10.18
CA SER A 115 12.13 22.84 11.55
C SER A 115 13.51 22.18 11.67
N LEU A 116 14.40 22.79 12.44
CA LEU A 116 15.66 22.19 12.87
C LEU A 116 15.53 21.70 14.31
N THR A 117 15.81 20.42 14.55
CA THR A 117 15.87 19.83 15.90
C THR A 117 17.31 19.87 16.40
N ILE A 118 17.51 20.35 17.63
CA ILE A 118 18.81 20.34 18.32
C ILE A 118 18.63 19.60 19.63
N ASP A 119 19.43 18.57 19.83
CA ASP A 119 19.40 17.72 21.01
C ASP A 119 20.38 18.28 22.06
N LEU A 120 19.93 18.46 23.30
CA LEU A 120 20.70 19.00 24.42
C LEU A 120 20.74 17.98 25.55
N ALA A 121 21.94 17.50 25.91
CA ALA A 121 22.15 16.72 27.12
C ALA A 121 22.40 17.66 28.30
N VAL A 122 21.63 17.45 29.37
CA VAL A 122 21.81 18.13 30.66
C VAL A 122 22.30 17.09 31.65
N THR A 123 23.58 17.16 32.01
CA THR A 123 24.18 16.21 32.96
C THR A 123 23.74 16.56 34.36
N MET A 124 22.91 15.69 34.95
CA MET A 124 22.47 15.81 36.34
C MET A 124 23.66 15.51 37.27
N PRO A 125 23.95 16.36 38.27
CA PRO A 125 25.02 16.09 39.23
C PRO A 125 24.81 14.78 39.99
N SER A 126 25.89 14.03 40.23
CA SER A 126 25.84 12.79 41.02
C SER A 126 25.39 13.02 42.47
N SER A 127 25.58 14.24 43.00
CA SER A 127 25.09 14.67 44.33
C SER A 127 23.55 14.65 44.46
N CYS A 128 22.81 14.71 43.35
CA CYS A 128 21.33 14.62 43.37
C CYS A 128 20.82 13.20 43.68
N PHE A 129 21.71 12.19 43.59
CA PHE A 129 21.37 10.77 43.69
C PHE A 129 22.09 10.10 44.85
N VAL A 130 21.43 9.11 45.44
CA VAL A 130 22.06 8.19 46.40
C VAL A 130 22.33 6.84 45.72
N PRO A 131 23.31 6.04 46.18
CA PRO A 131 23.74 4.83 45.48
C PRO A 131 22.68 3.76 45.20
N LYS A 132 21.49 3.84 45.82
CA LYS A 132 20.36 2.90 45.66
C LYS A 132 19.19 3.49 44.85
N ASP A 133 19.33 4.69 44.28
CA ASP A 133 18.25 5.32 43.51
C ASP A 133 17.96 4.64 42.17
N PHE A 134 18.82 3.71 41.73
CA PHE A 134 18.49 2.82 40.62
C PHE A 134 17.33 1.85 40.92
N LEU A 135 16.86 1.74 42.18
CA LEU A 135 15.75 0.85 42.55
C LEU A 135 14.38 1.55 42.45
N ASN A 136 13.34 0.78 42.08
CA ASN A 136 11.92 1.14 42.19
C ASN A 136 11.55 2.52 41.61
N TYR A 137 11.98 2.82 40.38
CA TYR A 137 11.70 4.10 39.69
C TYR A 137 12.21 5.37 40.39
N ARG A 138 12.97 5.28 41.50
CA ARG A 138 13.47 6.47 42.22
C ARG A 138 14.31 7.37 41.31
N TYR A 139 15.18 6.78 40.49
CA TYR A 139 15.93 7.51 39.46
C TYR A 139 15.01 8.22 38.47
N HIS A 140 14.04 7.52 37.90
CA HIS A 140 13.11 8.06 36.90
C HIS A 140 12.27 9.20 37.47
N ASP A 141 11.77 9.05 38.70
CA ASP A 141 11.03 10.10 39.38
C ASP A 141 11.90 11.33 39.62
N LYS A 142 13.12 11.14 40.17
CA LYS A 142 14.09 12.24 40.35
C LYS A 142 14.47 12.92 39.04
N ARG A 143 14.70 12.13 37.99
CA ARG A 143 14.96 12.60 36.62
C ARG A 143 13.81 13.47 36.10
N ASN A 144 12.56 13.08 36.36
CA ASN A 144 11.38 13.80 35.91
C ASN A 144 11.13 15.06 36.74
N LEU A 145 11.37 15.03 38.05
CA LEU A 145 11.37 16.22 38.91
C LEU A 145 12.43 17.23 38.45
N TYR A 146 13.65 16.75 38.14
CA TYR A 146 14.73 17.58 37.61
C TYR A 146 14.30 18.24 36.30
N LEU A 147 13.70 17.48 35.39
CA LEU A 147 13.17 17.99 34.13
C LEU A 147 12.09 19.08 34.34
N GLY A 148 11.26 18.97 35.37
CA GLY A 148 10.26 19.98 35.73
C GLY A 148 10.87 21.31 36.15
N VAL A 149 11.95 21.30 36.93
CA VAL A 149 12.71 22.51 37.31
C VAL A 149 13.30 23.18 36.07
N LEU A 150 13.92 22.39 35.18
CA LEU A 150 14.46 22.89 33.91
C LEU A 150 13.35 23.53 33.06
N ALA A 151 12.19 22.88 32.96
CA ALA A 151 11.05 23.39 32.20
C ALA A 151 10.55 24.73 32.75
N GLY A 152 10.40 24.86 34.06
CA GLY A 152 9.98 26.12 34.69
C GLY A 152 10.95 27.26 34.40
N SER A 153 12.26 27.02 34.54
CA SER A 153 13.30 28.00 34.23
C SER A 153 13.26 28.45 32.76
N LEU A 154 13.19 27.48 31.85
CA LEU A 154 13.14 27.73 30.40
C LEU A 154 11.88 28.50 29.96
N GLN A 155 10.74 28.31 30.64
CA GLN A 155 9.51 29.08 30.37
C GLN A 155 9.65 30.56 30.73
N THR A 156 10.43 30.85 31.77
CA THR A 156 10.66 32.23 32.24
C THR A 156 11.84 32.94 31.55
N LEU A 157 12.60 32.22 30.71
CA LEU A 157 13.79 32.75 30.06
C LEU A 157 13.45 33.87 29.06
N GLN A 158 13.93 35.07 29.38
CA GLN A 158 13.82 36.26 28.54
C GLN A 158 15.22 36.78 28.18
N VAL A 159 15.40 37.21 26.94
CA VAL A 159 16.59 37.91 26.45
C VAL A 159 16.11 39.20 25.78
N ASP A 160 16.67 40.33 26.18
CA ASP A 160 16.28 41.68 25.72
C ASP A 160 14.76 41.97 25.86
N GLY A 161 14.15 41.49 26.95
CA GLY A 161 12.72 41.67 27.23
C GLY A 161 11.77 40.80 26.39
N ALA A 162 12.30 39.92 25.54
CA ALA A 162 11.52 38.98 24.74
C ALA A 162 11.70 37.54 25.24
N ALA A 163 10.62 36.76 25.24
CA ALA A 163 10.67 35.34 25.56
C ALA A 163 11.53 34.57 24.54
N VAL A 164 12.47 33.77 25.02
CA VAL A 164 13.32 32.93 24.17
C VAL A 164 12.56 31.70 23.68
N VAL A 165 11.80 31.08 24.59
CA VAL A 165 11.02 29.86 24.34
C VAL A 165 9.55 30.24 24.19
N ALA A 166 8.95 29.92 23.04
CA ALA A 166 7.53 30.18 22.78
C ALA A 166 6.61 29.16 23.45
N SER A 167 7.00 27.88 23.47
CA SER A 167 6.22 26.82 24.09
C SER A 167 7.10 25.64 24.49
N ILE A 168 6.70 24.95 25.55
CA ILE A 168 7.30 23.69 25.98
C ILE A 168 6.24 22.60 25.95
N ARG A 169 6.54 21.53 25.23
CA ARG A 169 5.77 20.28 25.22
C ARG A 169 6.66 19.15 25.73
N VAL A 170 6.05 17.99 25.95
CA VAL A 170 6.74 16.78 26.38
C VAL A 170 6.53 15.68 25.35
N THR A 171 7.56 14.87 25.13
CA THR A 171 7.49 13.62 24.35
C THR A 171 8.18 12.49 25.13
N SER A 172 7.95 11.24 24.75
CA SER A 172 8.62 10.07 25.35
C SER A 172 9.94 9.78 24.65
N PHE A 173 11.01 9.47 25.39
CA PHE A 173 12.27 9.00 24.82
C PHE A 173 12.10 7.56 24.30
N HIS A 174 12.22 7.36 22.99
CA HIS A 174 12.06 6.05 22.34
C HIS A 174 10.79 5.27 22.76
N GLY A 175 9.70 5.98 23.04
CA GLY A 175 8.42 5.40 23.44
C GLY A 175 8.26 5.14 24.95
N ASP A 176 9.34 5.23 25.74
CA ASP A 176 9.30 5.07 27.19
C ASP A 176 8.70 6.31 27.87
N ALA A 177 7.50 6.16 28.45
CA ALA A 177 6.83 7.25 29.15
C ALA A 177 7.58 7.70 30.40
N ASN A 178 8.40 6.82 30.99
CA ASN A 178 9.15 7.11 32.22
C ASN A 178 10.37 7.98 31.97
N LYS A 179 10.76 8.12 30.69
CA LYS A 179 11.83 8.99 30.22
C LYS A 179 11.25 10.11 29.35
N PRO A 180 10.45 11.04 29.91
CA PRO A 180 10.02 12.23 29.19
C PRO A 180 11.22 13.08 28.74
N VAL A 181 11.03 13.77 27.63
CA VAL A 181 11.96 14.71 26.99
C VAL A 181 11.22 16.00 26.76
N LEU A 182 11.81 17.14 27.13
CA LEU A 182 11.21 18.45 26.83
C LEU A 182 11.44 18.79 25.37
N VAL A 183 10.38 19.26 24.73
CA VAL A 183 10.37 19.79 23.37
C VAL A 183 10.08 21.29 23.46
N ALA A 184 11.14 22.10 23.49
CA ALA A 184 11.05 23.55 23.58
C ALA A 184 11.13 24.18 22.18
N SER A 185 10.09 24.89 21.76
CA SER A 185 10.09 25.65 20.50
C SER A 185 10.58 27.07 20.76
N LEU A 186 11.56 27.53 20.00
CA LEU A 186 12.01 28.93 20.09
C LEU A 186 10.94 29.89 19.57
N ALA A 187 10.85 31.08 20.18
CA ALA A 187 9.89 32.11 19.80
C ALA A 187 10.27 32.78 18.47
N LYS A 188 11.56 33.06 18.27
CA LYS A 188 12.07 33.68 17.06
C LYS A 188 12.51 32.61 16.06
N LYS A 189 12.00 32.69 14.83
CA LYS A 189 12.52 31.91 13.70
C LYS A 189 13.90 32.44 13.29
N ILE A 190 14.82 31.53 12.97
CA ILE A 190 16.17 31.89 12.50
C ILE A 190 16.22 31.62 11.00
N LYS A 191 16.40 32.69 10.20
CA LYS A 191 16.38 32.62 8.73
C LYS A 191 15.14 31.88 8.18
N GLY A 192 13.98 32.12 8.78
CA GLY A 192 12.71 31.49 8.39
C GLY A 192 12.50 30.06 8.91
N GLN A 193 13.49 29.44 9.54
CA GLN A 193 13.37 28.10 10.13
C GLN A 193 12.95 28.15 11.59
N SER A 194 12.04 27.25 11.98
CA SER A 194 11.66 27.06 13.38
C SER A 194 12.70 26.18 14.06
N ILE A 195 13.18 26.57 15.23
CA ILE A 195 14.16 25.78 15.98
C ILE A 195 13.45 25.08 17.14
N ILE A 196 13.66 23.77 17.24
CA ILE A 196 13.09 22.93 18.29
C ILE A 196 14.28 22.35 19.08
N LEU A 197 14.27 22.58 20.38
CA LEU A 197 15.26 22.04 21.30
C LEU A 197 14.67 20.83 22.02
N HIS A 198 15.38 19.70 21.98
CA HIS A 198 15.07 18.54 22.80
C HIS A 198 16.02 18.51 23.99
N VAL A 199 15.48 18.50 25.21
CA VAL A 199 16.29 18.51 26.43
C VAL A 199 16.23 17.13 27.09
N TYR A 200 17.37 16.45 27.16
CA TYR A 200 17.56 15.12 27.72
C TYR A 200 18.36 15.23 29.03
N PRO A 201 17.78 14.89 30.19
CA PRO A 201 18.56 14.64 31.39
C PRO A 201 19.41 13.39 31.19
N VAL A 202 20.71 13.50 31.46
CA VAL A 202 21.67 12.40 31.37
C VAL A 202 22.44 12.25 32.68
N LEU A 203 23.07 11.09 32.85
CA LEU A 203 23.89 10.75 34.02
C LEU A 203 25.38 10.73 33.66
N SER A 204 26.23 10.86 34.69
CA SER A 204 27.64 10.49 34.56
C SER A 204 27.80 8.97 34.52
N GLU A 205 28.82 8.49 33.82
CA GLU A 205 29.08 7.05 33.61
C GLU A 205 29.33 6.28 34.92
N ASP A 206 29.73 6.98 35.98
CA ASP A 206 30.09 6.47 37.31
C ASP A 206 28.99 6.62 38.36
N CYS A 207 27.83 7.24 38.01
CA CYS A 207 26.77 7.53 38.97
C CYS A 207 26.21 6.27 39.67
N PHE A 208 26.04 5.18 38.92
CA PHE A 208 25.61 3.89 39.45
C PHE A 208 26.55 2.76 39.03
N SER A 209 26.64 1.72 39.85
CA SER A 209 27.44 0.54 39.51
C SER A 209 26.78 -0.25 38.37
N VAL A 210 27.45 -0.30 37.22
CA VAL A 210 26.98 -0.99 36.00
C VAL A 210 26.66 -2.47 36.24
N ALA A 211 27.40 -3.16 37.12
CA ALA A 211 27.15 -4.55 37.46
C ALA A 211 25.77 -4.81 38.12
N LYS A 212 25.16 -3.77 38.72
CA LYS A 212 23.81 -3.85 39.31
C LYS A 212 22.70 -3.64 38.27
N LEU A 213 23.04 -3.16 37.08
CA LEU A 213 22.12 -2.88 35.98
C LEU A 213 22.20 -3.96 34.88
N ASN A 214 22.78 -5.13 35.18
CA ASN A 214 22.75 -6.26 34.25
C ASN A 214 21.30 -6.72 33.99
N PRO A 215 20.99 -7.25 32.79
CA PRO A 215 19.63 -7.67 32.41
C PRO A 215 19.01 -8.70 33.37
N GLY A 216 19.81 -9.63 33.90
CA GLY A 216 19.35 -10.64 34.86
C GLY A 216 19.07 -10.14 36.28
N ARG A 217 19.25 -8.83 36.57
CA ARG A 217 18.98 -8.26 37.91
C ARG A 217 17.57 -7.71 38.01
N SER A 218 16.93 -7.98 39.14
CA SER A 218 15.66 -7.37 39.53
C SER A 218 15.90 -6.06 40.29
N ASN A 219 15.50 -4.93 39.70
CA ASN A 219 15.62 -3.60 40.33
C ASN A 219 14.27 -2.94 40.61
N ILE A 220 13.17 -3.58 40.20
CA ILE A 220 11.80 -3.23 40.62
C ILE A 220 11.32 -4.35 41.54
N ARG A 221 11.10 -4.00 42.82
CA ARG A 221 10.62 -4.95 43.83
C ARG A 221 9.23 -5.43 43.43
N SER A 222 9.13 -6.71 43.15
CA SER A 222 7.91 -7.48 42.92
C SER A 222 8.03 -8.80 43.67
N GLU A 223 6.91 -9.38 44.09
CA GLU A 223 6.86 -10.72 44.68
C GLU A 223 6.07 -11.64 43.72
N PRO A 224 6.70 -12.66 43.11
CA PRO A 224 8.12 -13.05 43.20
C PRO A 224 9.05 -12.07 42.44
N ALA A 225 10.34 -12.02 42.84
CA ALA A 225 11.32 -11.14 42.21
C ALA A 225 11.66 -11.61 40.79
N ALA A 226 11.26 -10.83 39.78
CA ALA A 226 11.60 -11.08 38.38
C ALA A 226 12.70 -10.12 37.88
N PRO A 227 13.60 -10.54 36.97
CA PRO A 227 14.55 -9.66 36.29
C PRO A 227 13.85 -8.47 35.62
N THR A 228 14.51 -7.31 35.57
CA THR A 228 13.96 -6.08 34.99
C THR A 228 14.87 -5.48 33.91
N PRO A 229 15.09 -6.19 32.79
CA PRO A 229 16.08 -5.82 31.79
C PRO A 229 15.80 -4.50 31.07
N ARG A 230 14.54 -4.19 30.71
CA ARG A 230 14.19 -2.93 30.01
C ARG A 230 14.40 -1.73 30.90
N TYR A 231 13.98 -1.82 32.15
CA TYR A 231 14.20 -0.81 33.18
C TYR A 231 15.70 -0.58 33.43
N ASN A 232 16.49 -1.65 33.53
CA ASN A 232 17.93 -1.54 33.73
C ASN A 232 18.62 -0.88 32.53
N ASN A 233 18.25 -1.28 31.31
CA ASN A 233 18.76 -0.71 30.07
C ASN A 233 18.44 0.78 29.96
N ALA A 234 17.23 1.20 30.35
CA ALA A 234 16.78 2.59 30.31
C ALA A 234 17.67 3.53 31.16
N ILE A 235 18.19 3.06 32.30
CA ILE A 235 19.15 3.81 33.13
C ILE A 235 20.52 3.86 32.45
N LEU A 236 21.00 2.72 31.92
CA LEU A 236 22.28 2.64 31.22
C LEU A 236 22.34 3.53 29.98
N GLU A 237 21.22 3.68 29.26
CA GLU A 237 21.12 4.59 28.11
C GLU A 237 21.45 6.04 28.49
N ASP A 238 20.95 6.51 29.64
CA ASP A 238 21.20 7.88 30.11
C ASP A 238 22.64 8.06 30.63
N MET A 239 23.28 6.98 31.11
CA MET A 239 24.68 7.00 31.54
C MET A 239 25.67 7.01 30.36
N ARG A 240 25.32 6.35 29.24
CA ARG A 240 26.27 6.10 28.14
C ARG A 240 26.12 7.04 26.94
N MET A 241 25.07 7.86 26.91
CA MET A 241 24.76 8.75 25.77
C MET A 241 25.94 9.61 25.30
N LEU A 242 26.72 10.18 26.23
CA LEU A 242 27.90 11.01 25.90
C LEU A 242 29.07 10.18 25.35
N SER A 243 29.24 8.94 25.79
CA SER A 243 30.27 8.03 25.27
C SER A 243 30.03 7.68 23.81
N HIS A 244 28.78 7.39 23.44
CA HIS A 244 28.41 7.09 22.05
C HIS A 244 28.57 8.30 21.14
N LEU A 245 28.25 9.51 21.62
CA LEU A 245 28.52 10.74 20.87
C LEU A 245 30.02 10.88 20.54
N LYS A 246 30.89 10.67 21.54
CA LYS A 246 32.34 10.75 21.33
C LYS A 246 32.81 9.72 20.30
N ALA A 247 32.35 8.47 20.39
CA ALA A 247 32.70 7.42 19.45
C ALA A 247 32.29 7.75 18.00
N LEU A 248 31.04 8.20 17.81
CA LEU A 248 30.56 8.66 16.50
C LEU A 248 31.33 9.88 15.99
N HIS A 249 31.64 10.84 16.87
CA HIS A 249 32.38 12.05 16.50
C HIS A 249 33.78 11.73 16.00
N THR A 250 34.49 10.82 16.66
CA THR A 250 35.83 10.38 16.26
C THR A 250 35.85 9.92 14.80
N VAL A 251 34.89 9.08 14.41
CA VAL A 251 34.81 8.58 13.02
C VAL A 251 34.27 9.64 12.06
N ALA A 252 33.23 10.38 12.45
CA ALA A 252 32.65 11.44 11.63
C ALA A 252 33.65 12.55 11.27
N SER A 253 34.56 12.89 12.19
CA SER A 253 35.62 13.88 11.94
C SER A 253 36.69 13.41 10.95
N GLN A 254 36.84 12.09 10.76
CA GLN A 254 37.86 11.50 9.89
C GLN A 254 37.34 11.25 8.47
N SER A 255 36.03 11.06 8.28
CA SER A 255 35.45 10.72 6.98
C SER A 255 34.15 11.48 6.70
N PRO A 256 34.15 12.44 5.75
CA PRO A 256 32.92 13.06 5.25
C PRO A 256 31.95 12.05 4.62
N ALA A 257 32.47 10.99 3.99
CA ALA A 257 31.66 9.93 3.39
C ALA A 257 30.84 9.19 4.45
N PHE A 258 31.37 9.00 5.67
CA PHE A 258 30.62 8.42 6.79
C PHE A 258 29.45 9.32 7.23
N VAL A 259 29.65 10.63 7.27
CA VAL A 259 28.60 11.62 7.59
C VAL A 259 27.47 11.55 6.55
N GLU A 260 27.83 11.49 5.26
CA GLU A 260 26.88 11.36 4.16
C GLU A 260 26.14 10.02 4.18
N ALA A 261 26.83 8.90 4.44
CA ALA A 261 26.20 7.59 4.59
C ALA A 261 25.20 7.56 5.77
N CYS A 262 25.53 8.22 6.88
CA CYS A 262 24.60 8.42 7.98
C CYS A 262 23.38 9.28 7.59
N MET A 263 23.52 10.21 6.65
CA MET A 263 22.38 10.97 6.11
C MET A 263 21.49 10.07 5.23
N LEU A 264 22.09 9.26 4.35
CA LEU A 264 21.37 8.33 3.48
C LEU A 264 20.56 7.30 4.28
N THR A 265 21.15 6.69 5.31
CA THR A 265 20.44 5.77 6.22
C THR A 265 19.25 6.44 6.91
N LYS A 266 19.40 7.70 7.37
CA LYS A 266 18.29 8.46 7.97
C LYS A 266 17.20 8.83 6.97
N VAL A 267 17.56 9.19 5.74
CA VAL A 267 16.57 9.41 4.67
C VAL A 267 15.79 8.13 4.44
N TRP A 268 16.48 7.01 4.25
CA TRP A 268 15.86 5.70 4.02
C TRP A 268 14.88 5.28 5.13
N LEU A 269 15.32 5.40 6.39
CA LEU A 269 14.47 5.12 7.56
C LEU A 269 13.23 6.01 7.62
N ARG A 270 13.42 7.31 7.34
CA ARG A 270 12.32 8.28 7.37
C ARG A 270 11.27 8.01 6.30
N GLN A 271 11.70 7.75 5.06
CA GLN A 271 10.76 7.46 3.98
C GLN A 271 9.93 6.21 4.24
N ARG A 272 10.43 5.28 5.07
CA ARG A 272 9.77 4.04 5.46
C ARG A 272 9.21 4.05 6.87
N SER A 273 9.20 5.16 7.60
CA SER A 273 8.62 5.24 8.96
C SER A 273 8.94 4.02 9.85
N LEU A 274 10.22 3.59 9.88
CA LEU A 274 10.65 2.38 10.57
C LEU A 274 10.87 2.61 12.07
N ASP A 275 10.81 1.54 12.86
CA ASP A 275 11.02 1.58 14.31
C ASP A 275 12.45 1.99 14.70
N MET A 276 13.44 1.59 13.89
CA MET A 276 14.84 1.95 14.13
C MET A 276 15.06 3.44 13.92
N ASN A 277 15.62 4.07 14.94
CA ASN A 277 15.90 5.49 14.92
C ASN A 277 17.25 5.80 14.25
N GLY A 278 17.46 7.09 13.95
CA GLY A 278 18.69 7.54 13.28
C GLY A 278 19.98 7.35 14.09
N PHE A 279 19.90 7.27 15.43
CA PHE A 279 21.07 6.99 16.28
C PHE A 279 21.46 5.51 16.19
N GLN A 280 20.48 4.61 16.35
CA GLN A 280 20.65 3.17 16.19
C GLN A 280 21.26 2.80 14.83
N ALA A 281 20.78 3.42 13.74
CA ALA A 281 21.33 3.22 12.40
C ALA A 281 22.78 3.71 12.26
N SER A 282 23.10 4.89 12.82
CA SER A 282 24.47 5.41 12.84
C SER A 282 25.41 4.54 13.68
N MET A 283 24.95 3.99 14.80
CA MET A 283 25.72 3.03 15.60
C MET A 283 25.96 1.71 14.87
N LEU A 284 24.97 1.22 14.11
CA LEU A 284 25.17 0.03 13.28
C LEU A 284 26.20 0.30 12.16
N LEU A 285 26.16 1.47 11.54
CA LEU A 285 27.17 1.87 10.54
C LEU A 285 28.57 1.97 11.17
N LEU A 286 28.67 2.56 12.38
CA LEU A 286 29.90 2.61 13.16
C LEU A 286 30.43 1.19 13.45
N TYR A 287 29.57 0.26 13.87
CA TYR A 287 29.94 -1.13 14.08
C TYR A 287 30.54 -1.77 12.83
N LEU A 288 29.95 -1.55 11.65
CA LEU A 288 30.49 -2.09 10.39
C LEU A 288 31.88 -1.53 10.05
N VAL A 289 32.17 -0.28 10.45
CA VAL A 289 33.52 0.31 10.34
C VAL A 289 34.50 -0.39 11.27
N HIS A 290 34.13 -0.58 12.55
CA HIS A 290 34.99 -1.27 13.52
C HIS A 290 35.24 -2.74 13.18
N MET A 291 34.25 -3.42 12.62
CA MET A 291 34.37 -4.79 12.11
C MET A 291 35.14 -4.89 10.79
N LYS A 292 35.69 -3.77 10.28
CA LYS A 292 36.44 -3.68 9.01
C LYS A 292 35.64 -4.16 7.79
N LYS A 293 34.31 -4.15 7.87
CA LYS A 293 33.42 -4.39 6.71
C LYS A 293 33.28 -3.14 5.85
N ILE A 294 33.46 -1.97 6.46
CA ILE A 294 33.49 -0.66 5.80
C ILE A 294 34.82 0.02 6.11
N HIS A 295 35.47 0.58 5.10
CA HIS A 295 36.67 1.40 5.26
C HIS A 295 36.31 2.89 5.19
N LEU A 296 37.06 3.76 5.86
CA LEU A 296 36.80 5.21 5.85
C LEU A 296 37.01 5.87 4.47
N THR A 297 37.69 5.16 3.56
CA THR A 297 37.89 5.52 2.15
C THR A 297 36.75 5.08 1.24
N THR A 298 35.83 4.23 1.72
CA THR A 298 34.65 3.78 0.96
C THR A 298 33.71 4.97 0.70
N SER A 299 33.09 5.03 -0.49
CA SER A 299 32.14 6.09 -0.81
C SER A 299 30.83 5.95 -0.03
N SER A 300 30.09 7.05 0.15
CA SER A 300 28.89 7.09 0.99
C SER A 300 27.75 6.18 0.47
N ASP A 301 27.60 6.07 -0.85
CA ASP A 301 26.66 5.17 -1.53
C ASP A 301 27.02 3.68 -1.30
N ALA A 302 28.31 3.34 -1.37
CA ALA A 302 28.78 1.97 -1.12
C ALA A 302 28.64 1.61 0.37
N MET A 303 28.96 2.52 1.29
CA MET A 303 28.71 2.34 2.72
C MET A 303 27.23 2.04 2.99
N PHE A 304 26.33 2.79 2.35
CA PHE A 304 24.89 2.57 2.47
C PHE A 304 24.44 1.22 1.89
N LYS A 305 24.97 0.81 0.73
CA LYS A 305 24.69 -0.51 0.14
C LYS A 305 25.15 -1.66 1.03
N ILE A 306 26.35 -1.56 1.63
CA ILE A 306 26.86 -2.57 2.58
C ILE A 306 25.97 -2.63 3.82
N TRP A 307 25.54 -1.48 4.33
CA TRP A 307 24.61 -1.40 5.46
C TRP A 307 23.25 -2.05 5.16
N LEU A 308 22.68 -1.82 3.97
CA LEU A 308 21.45 -2.48 3.52
C LEU A 308 21.63 -3.99 3.36
N GLN A 309 22.73 -4.44 2.74
CA GLN A 309 23.02 -5.86 2.56
C GLN A 309 23.18 -6.58 3.90
N PHE A 310 23.84 -5.92 4.86
CA PHE A 310 23.98 -6.43 6.21
C PHE A 310 22.61 -6.63 6.85
N LEU A 311 21.75 -5.61 6.83
CA LEU A 311 20.39 -5.75 7.34
C LEU A 311 19.62 -6.86 6.63
N ALA A 312 19.66 -6.91 5.30
CA ALA A 312 18.91 -7.86 4.49
C ALA A 312 19.22 -9.35 4.80
N SER A 313 20.42 -9.65 5.29
CA SER A 313 20.93 -11.02 5.50
C SER A 313 21.25 -11.36 6.96
N TYR A 314 21.14 -10.40 7.88
CA TYR A 314 21.49 -10.61 9.28
C TYR A 314 20.52 -11.57 9.98
N ASP A 315 21.08 -12.54 10.70
CA ASP A 315 20.33 -13.44 11.56
C ASP A 315 20.10 -12.79 12.94
N VAL A 316 18.85 -12.45 13.21
CA VAL A 316 18.40 -11.78 14.42
C VAL A 316 18.67 -12.61 15.68
N SER A 317 18.80 -13.94 15.56
CA SER A 317 19.10 -14.81 16.70
C SER A 317 20.54 -14.66 17.23
N THR A 318 21.45 -14.11 16.41
CA THR A 318 22.86 -13.95 16.75
C THR A 318 23.14 -12.55 17.29
N PRO A 319 23.48 -12.36 18.58
CA PRO A 319 23.74 -11.04 19.15
C PRO A 319 24.86 -10.28 18.43
N LEU A 320 24.67 -8.97 18.20
CA LEU A 320 25.74 -8.07 17.77
C LEU A 320 26.51 -7.54 18.97
N VAL A 321 27.83 -7.53 18.88
CA VAL A 321 28.71 -7.11 19.97
C VAL A 321 29.80 -6.22 19.39
N PHE A 322 29.89 -4.97 19.85
CA PHE A 322 31.01 -4.11 19.48
C PHE A 322 32.34 -4.70 19.97
N PRO A 323 33.45 -4.48 19.23
CA PRO A 323 34.78 -4.73 19.77
C PRO A 323 34.96 -3.98 21.10
N ALA A 324 35.42 -4.68 22.13
CA ALA A 324 35.46 -4.15 23.49
C ALA A 324 36.45 -2.98 23.61
N ASP A 325 36.02 -1.88 24.23
CA ASP A 325 36.91 -0.82 24.72
C ASP A 325 37.51 -1.25 26.08
N GLY A 326 38.32 -2.32 26.09
CA GLY A 326 38.97 -2.86 27.30
C GLY A 326 38.90 -4.39 27.43
N ASP A 327 39.29 -4.93 28.60
CA ASP A 327 39.48 -6.38 28.84
C ASP A 327 38.19 -7.21 29.03
N VAL A 328 37.01 -6.60 28.93
CA VAL A 328 35.74 -7.29 29.22
C VAL A 328 35.04 -7.72 27.94
N VAL A 329 35.41 -8.91 27.47
CA VAL A 329 34.68 -9.64 26.44
C VAL A 329 33.48 -10.34 27.09
N PRO A 330 32.25 -10.20 26.56
CA PRO A 330 31.09 -10.88 27.12
C PRO A 330 31.24 -12.40 26.97
N THR A 331 30.99 -13.13 28.05
CA THR A 331 30.94 -14.60 28.01
C THR A 331 29.67 -15.07 27.29
N GLU A 332 29.67 -16.29 26.74
CA GLU A 332 28.48 -16.88 26.10
C GLU A 332 27.27 -16.89 27.03
N ALA A 333 27.49 -17.23 28.32
CA ALA A 333 26.43 -17.18 29.33
C ALA A 333 25.85 -15.76 29.49
N ALA A 334 26.67 -14.71 29.40
CA ALA A 334 26.19 -13.33 29.48
C ALA A 334 25.34 -12.96 28.24
N LEU A 335 25.74 -13.42 27.06
CA LEU A 335 24.97 -13.22 25.82
C LEU A 335 23.61 -13.90 25.87
N HIS A 336 23.54 -15.13 26.40
CA HIS A 336 22.27 -15.83 26.63
C HIS A 336 21.31 -15.02 27.50
N VAL A 337 21.80 -14.41 28.59
CA VAL A 337 20.95 -13.57 29.45
C VAL A 337 20.38 -12.35 28.69
N PHE A 338 21.12 -11.79 27.73
CA PHE A 338 20.58 -10.72 26.87
C PHE A 338 19.56 -11.24 25.86
N SER A 339 19.84 -12.38 25.21
CA SER A 339 18.92 -12.99 24.24
C SER A 339 17.61 -13.45 24.87
N ASP A 340 17.64 -13.91 26.13
CA ASP A 340 16.42 -14.26 26.87
C ASP A 340 15.61 -13.01 27.28
N ALA A 341 16.27 -11.85 27.41
CA ALA A 341 15.67 -10.61 27.89
C ALA A 341 15.14 -9.69 26.78
N PHE A 342 15.68 -9.78 25.56
CA PHE A 342 15.36 -8.87 24.46
C PHE A 342 15.20 -9.62 23.13
N ASP A 343 14.23 -9.16 22.35
CA ASP A 343 13.96 -9.64 20.99
C ASP A 343 15.15 -9.51 20.03
N VAL A 344 15.91 -8.41 20.14
CA VAL A 344 17.06 -8.09 19.29
C VAL A 344 18.19 -7.55 20.15
N VAL A 345 19.38 -8.12 20.01
CA VAL A 345 20.54 -7.78 20.86
C VAL A 345 21.64 -7.13 20.03
N PHE A 346 21.97 -5.89 20.37
CA PHE A 346 23.16 -5.18 19.88
C PHE A 346 23.86 -4.45 21.02
N LEU A 347 24.94 -5.03 21.52
CA LEU A 347 25.71 -4.51 22.64
C LEU A 347 26.69 -3.42 22.19
N ASP A 348 26.70 -2.30 22.92
CA ASP A 348 27.66 -1.22 22.73
C ASP A 348 29.10 -1.63 23.12
N ALA A 349 30.09 -0.75 22.93
CA ALA A 349 31.50 -1.05 23.23
C ALA A 349 31.80 -1.36 24.71
N SER A 350 30.86 -1.08 25.63
CA SER A 350 30.97 -1.51 27.03
C SER A 350 30.55 -2.96 27.24
N ASN A 351 29.84 -3.56 26.29
CA ASN A 351 29.21 -4.87 26.35
C ASN A 351 28.17 -5.00 27.49
N ARG A 352 27.58 -3.88 27.93
CA ARG A 352 26.59 -3.83 29.03
C ARG A 352 25.25 -3.24 28.64
N LEU A 353 25.21 -2.41 27.60
CA LEU A 353 24.00 -1.76 27.12
C LEU A 353 23.55 -2.37 25.80
N ASN A 354 22.27 -2.75 25.71
CA ASN A 354 21.66 -3.15 24.45
C ASN A 354 21.08 -1.91 23.72
N LEU A 355 21.68 -1.56 22.57
CA LEU A 355 21.26 -0.45 21.71
C LEU A 355 19.93 -0.74 20.99
N PHE A 356 19.57 -2.01 20.81
CA PHE A 356 18.35 -2.46 20.13
C PHE A 356 17.24 -2.91 21.10
N ALA A 357 17.34 -2.55 22.38
CA ALA A 357 16.37 -2.93 23.42
C ALA A 357 14.90 -2.58 23.12
N SER A 358 14.65 -1.57 22.27
CA SER A 358 13.31 -1.15 21.85
C SER A 358 12.80 -1.83 20.57
N LEU A 359 13.67 -2.52 19.83
CA LEU A 359 13.30 -3.20 18.58
C LEU A 359 12.69 -4.55 18.90
N SER A 360 11.59 -4.85 18.21
CA SER A 360 10.95 -6.16 18.25
C SER A 360 11.44 -7.04 17.11
N THR A 361 11.33 -8.35 17.27
CA THR A 361 11.63 -9.32 16.20
C THR A 361 10.79 -9.03 14.95
N SER A 362 9.51 -8.72 15.12
CA SER A 362 8.61 -8.33 14.01
C SER A 362 9.03 -7.03 13.33
N GLY A 363 9.46 -6.02 14.09
CA GLY A 363 9.96 -4.75 13.54
C GLY A 363 11.27 -4.93 12.77
N PHE A 364 12.16 -5.80 13.26
CA PHE A 364 13.39 -6.13 12.55
C PHE A 364 13.11 -6.93 11.27
N ALA A 365 12.21 -7.91 11.31
CA ALA A 365 11.81 -8.68 10.13
C ALA A 365 11.20 -7.80 9.02
N GLU A 366 10.39 -6.79 9.38
CA GLU A 366 9.89 -5.79 8.43
C GLU A 366 11.04 -5.00 7.79
N MET A 367 11.98 -4.52 8.61
CA MET A 367 13.16 -3.81 8.12
C MET A 367 14.03 -4.68 7.21
N GLN A 368 14.20 -5.95 7.55
CA GLN A 368 14.93 -6.93 6.75
C GLN A 368 14.32 -7.07 5.36
N TRP A 369 13.00 -7.25 5.30
CA TRP A 369 12.25 -7.34 4.06
C TRP A 369 12.39 -6.06 3.22
N LEU A 370 12.26 -4.87 3.83
CA LEU A 370 12.43 -3.59 3.13
C LEU A 370 13.88 -3.36 2.67
N ALA A 371 14.86 -3.84 3.43
CA ALA A 371 16.27 -3.77 3.06
C ALA A 371 16.58 -4.67 1.86
N GLN A 372 16.02 -5.88 1.80
CA GLN A 372 16.13 -6.79 0.65
C GLN A 372 15.58 -6.12 -0.62
N GLN A 373 14.39 -5.53 -0.55
CA GLN A 373 13.79 -4.80 -1.69
C GLN A 373 14.65 -3.60 -2.11
N SER A 374 15.09 -2.78 -1.15
CA SER A 374 15.90 -1.59 -1.44
C SER A 374 17.26 -1.94 -2.04
N TYR A 375 17.90 -3.00 -1.54
CA TYR A 375 19.17 -3.50 -2.08
C TYR A 375 19.00 -3.97 -3.53
N HIS A 376 17.92 -4.71 -3.80
CA HIS A 376 17.57 -5.14 -5.14
C HIS A 376 17.34 -3.98 -6.11
N TRP A 377 16.55 -2.96 -5.74
CA TRP A 377 16.32 -1.78 -6.58
C TRP A 377 17.61 -1.00 -6.88
N LEU A 378 18.49 -0.83 -5.89
CA LEU A 378 19.78 -0.16 -6.10
C LEU A 378 20.76 -0.95 -6.96
N SER A 379 20.53 -2.25 -7.15
CA SER A 379 21.32 -3.08 -8.09
C SER A 379 20.95 -2.83 -9.55
N GLN A 380 19.69 -2.47 -9.82
CA GLN A 380 19.19 -2.15 -11.17
C GLN A 380 19.60 -0.74 -11.59
N GLY A 381 19.58 0.21 -10.65
CA GLY A 381 20.14 1.55 -10.83
C GLY A 381 19.36 2.48 -11.77
N THR A 382 18.06 2.26 -11.90
CA THR A 382 17.16 3.15 -12.65
C THR A 382 16.79 4.40 -11.83
N LEU A 383 16.29 5.44 -12.51
CA LEU A 383 15.78 6.65 -11.85
C LEU A 383 14.62 6.34 -10.90
N LEU A 384 13.67 5.54 -11.35
CA LEU A 384 12.50 5.14 -10.57
C LEU A 384 12.90 4.35 -9.32
N ASP A 385 13.87 3.44 -9.45
CA ASP A 385 14.38 2.66 -8.33
C ASP A 385 15.07 3.54 -7.27
N PHE A 386 15.85 4.53 -7.71
CA PHE A 386 16.41 5.53 -6.79
C PHE A 386 15.31 6.32 -6.06
N GLN A 387 14.28 6.77 -6.80
CA GLN A 387 13.15 7.48 -6.22
C GLN A 387 12.38 6.62 -5.21
N ARG A 388 12.16 5.32 -5.50
CA ARG A 388 11.55 4.36 -4.55
C ARG A 388 12.37 4.21 -3.27
N VAL A 389 13.70 4.28 -3.37
CA VAL A 389 14.59 4.14 -2.21
C VAL A 389 14.62 5.40 -1.36
N PHE A 390 14.77 6.59 -1.96
CA PHE A 390 15.09 7.81 -1.21
C PHE A 390 14.04 8.93 -1.27
N ILE A 391 13.15 8.92 -2.25
CA ILE A 391 12.25 10.07 -2.52
C ILE A 391 10.81 9.76 -2.11
N LEU A 392 10.26 8.63 -2.54
CA LEU A 392 8.87 8.26 -2.30
C LEU A 392 8.63 7.92 -0.82
N GLN A 393 7.57 8.49 -0.24
CA GLN A 393 7.13 8.16 1.11
C GLN A 393 6.28 6.90 1.11
N HIS A 394 6.69 5.91 1.91
CA HIS A 394 6.03 4.63 2.04
C HIS A 394 5.11 4.63 3.25
N SER A 395 3.80 4.67 3.01
CA SER A 395 2.81 4.49 4.09
C SER A 395 2.91 3.10 4.68
N VAL A 396 2.92 2.99 6.01
CA VAL A 396 2.84 1.68 6.70
C VAL A 396 1.52 0.96 6.40
N TYR A 397 0.47 1.74 6.09
CA TYR A 397 -0.86 1.26 5.71
C TYR A 397 -0.95 0.75 4.26
N ALA A 398 0.17 0.69 3.53
CA ALA A 398 0.26 0.11 2.19
C ALA A 398 1.14 -1.17 2.14
N ARG A 399 1.65 -1.65 3.28
CA ARG A 399 2.64 -2.75 3.36
C ARG A 399 2.05 -4.12 3.63
N TYR A 400 0.87 -4.15 4.23
CA TYR A 400 0.21 -5.37 4.70
C TYR A 400 -1.07 -5.60 3.92
N ASP A 401 -1.54 -6.84 3.95
CA ASP A 401 -2.71 -7.29 3.20
C ASP A 401 -4.00 -7.18 4.02
N GLU A 402 -3.89 -7.18 5.35
CA GLU A 402 -5.01 -6.99 6.26
C GLU A 402 -4.58 -6.16 7.46
N TYR A 403 -5.49 -5.32 7.96
CA TYR A 403 -5.33 -4.58 9.20
C TYR A 403 -6.45 -4.95 10.17
N LEU A 404 -6.08 -5.41 11.36
CA LEU A 404 -7.00 -5.71 12.45
C LEU A 404 -6.87 -4.65 13.53
N HIS A 405 -7.98 -4.08 13.99
CA HIS A 405 -7.97 -3.07 15.04
C HIS A 405 -8.41 -3.70 16.36
N VAL A 406 -7.48 -3.74 17.31
CA VAL A 406 -7.63 -4.39 18.61
C VAL A 406 -7.74 -3.32 19.70
N PRO A 407 -8.89 -3.21 20.40
CA PRO A 407 -9.06 -2.25 21.49
C PRO A 407 -8.02 -2.46 22.61
N LEU A 408 -7.64 -1.39 23.29
CA LEU A 408 -6.87 -1.53 24.52
C LEU A 408 -7.77 -2.06 25.65
N PRO A 409 -7.26 -2.95 26.52
CA PRO A 409 -8.04 -3.46 27.64
C PRO A 409 -8.32 -2.34 28.65
N LYS A 410 -9.57 -2.27 29.15
CA LYS A 410 -10.01 -1.23 30.11
C LYS A 410 -9.46 -1.42 31.53
N ALA A 411 -9.01 -2.62 31.87
CA ALA A 411 -8.39 -2.96 33.15
C ALA A 411 -6.97 -3.50 32.93
N LYS A 412 -6.12 -3.51 33.98
CA LYS A 412 -4.85 -4.25 33.95
C LYS A 412 -5.18 -5.74 33.79
N ALA A 413 -5.09 -6.25 32.56
CA ALA A 413 -5.17 -7.68 32.31
C ALA A 413 -3.97 -8.33 33.00
N ASN A 414 -4.21 -9.17 34.02
CA ASN A 414 -3.16 -9.83 34.79
C ASN A 414 -2.18 -10.63 33.91
N ALA A 415 -2.58 -11.00 32.69
CA ALA A 415 -1.77 -11.72 31.71
C ALA A 415 -0.70 -10.85 31.00
N VAL A 416 -0.83 -9.52 31.02
CA VAL A 416 0.08 -8.63 30.28
C VAL A 416 1.15 -8.07 31.24
N PRO A 417 2.44 -8.36 31.03
CA PRO A 417 3.50 -7.88 31.91
C PRO A 417 3.70 -6.37 31.74
N THR A 418 3.19 -5.58 32.69
CA THR A 418 3.33 -4.11 32.71
C THR A 418 4.25 -3.62 33.85
N LEU A 419 5.15 -4.48 34.35
CA LEU A 419 6.03 -4.13 35.46
C LEU A 419 7.02 -3.02 35.06
N GLU A 420 7.64 -3.18 33.90
CA GLU A 420 8.69 -2.28 33.41
C GLU A 420 8.14 -1.18 32.48
N VAL A 421 7.15 -1.53 31.66
CA VAL A 421 6.61 -0.69 30.57
C VAL A 421 5.12 -0.43 30.76
N ASP A 422 4.63 0.67 30.20
CA ASP A 422 3.20 0.98 30.20
C ASP A 422 2.40 0.02 29.30
N LEU A 423 1.09 -0.02 29.56
CA LEU A 423 0.16 -0.89 28.84
C LEU A 423 0.19 -0.64 27.33
N ASP A 424 0.35 0.62 26.89
CA ASP A 424 0.40 0.96 25.47
C ASP A 424 1.68 0.52 24.76
N VAL A 425 2.69 0.03 25.49
CA VAL A 425 3.88 -0.62 24.93
C VAL A 425 3.79 -2.15 25.10
N ALA A 426 3.34 -2.62 26.26
CA ALA A 426 3.22 -4.05 26.54
C ALA A 426 2.15 -4.74 25.70
N TRP A 427 1.00 -4.09 25.54
CA TRP A 427 -0.16 -4.61 24.81
C TRP A 427 0.15 -4.93 23.34
N PRO A 428 0.73 -4.02 22.54
CA PRO A 428 1.18 -4.29 21.17
C PRO A 428 2.06 -5.54 21.03
N ALA A 429 3.09 -5.67 21.88
CA ALA A 429 4.02 -6.78 21.83
C ALA A 429 3.34 -8.11 22.18
N TYR A 430 2.50 -8.09 23.23
CA TYR A 430 1.76 -9.25 23.67
C TYR A 430 0.78 -9.76 22.59
N VAL A 431 -0.03 -8.86 22.02
CA VAL A 431 -0.99 -9.21 20.97
C VAL A 431 -0.28 -9.70 19.71
N ALA A 432 0.80 -9.03 19.29
CA ALA A 432 1.57 -9.46 18.13
C ALA A 432 2.16 -10.86 18.33
N ALA A 433 2.68 -11.17 19.51
CA ALA A 433 3.19 -12.50 19.84
C ALA A 433 2.09 -13.58 19.83
N LEU A 434 0.93 -13.30 20.44
CA LEU A 434 -0.24 -14.19 20.41
C LEU A 434 -0.71 -14.45 18.98
N ALA A 435 -0.88 -13.39 18.19
CA ALA A 435 -1.32 -13.49 16.80
C ALA A 435 -0.30 -14.24 15.94
N THR A 436 1.00 -14.00 16.12
CA THR A 436 2.06 -14.72 15.40
C THR A 436 2.01 -16.22 15.70
N LYS A 437 1.89 -16.60 16.98
CA LYS A 437 1.78 -18.02 17.37
C LYS A 437 0.50 -18.67 16.86
N ALA A 438 -0.62 -17.97 16.91
CA ALA A 438 -1.93 -18.49 16.49
C ALA A 438 -2.07 -18.63 14.97
N LEU A 439 -1.56 -17.65 14.21
CA LEU A 439 -1.66 -17.65 12.74
C LEU A 439 -0.63 -18.56 12.09
N GLY A 440 0.55 -18.74 12.69
CA GLY A 440 1.61 -19.61 12.19
C GLY A 440 1.95 -19.32 10.72
N ASN A 441 2.00 -20.37 9.89
CA ASN A 441 2.32 -20.25 8.45
C ASN A 441 1.19 -19.67 7.57
N ARG A 442 0.07 -19.22 8.15
CA ARG A 442 -0.97 -18.48 7.40
C ARG A 442 -0.51 -17.08 7.01
N VAL A 443 0.48 -16.53 7.72
CA VAL A 443 1.03 -15.19 7.51
C VAL A 443 2.56 -15.24 7.48
N ALA A 444 3.17 -14.40 6.65
CA ALA A 444 4.62 -14.25 6.57
C ALA A 444 5.15 -13.28 7.65
N ARG A 445 4.35 -12.26 8.01
CA ARG A 445 4.69 -11.24 8.99
C ARG A 445 3.44 -10.74 9.72
N VAL A 446 3.59 -10.51 11.02
CA VAL A 446 2.60 -9.82 11.87
C VAL A 446 3.30 -8.62 12.49
N LYS A 447 2.69 -7.43 12.38
CA LYS A 447 3.27 -6.22 12.95
C LYS A 447 2.24 -5.40 13.70
N SER A 448 2.55 -5.07 14.94
CA SER A 448 1.78 -4.09 15.70
C SER A 448 2.14 -2.66 15.30
N LEU A 449 1.13 -1.88 14.96
CA LEU A 449 1.19 -0.47 14.61
C LEU A 449 0.40 0.33 15.64
N ILE A 450 1.04 1.34 16.19
CA ILE A 450 0.41 2.26 17.14
C ILE A 450 0.52 3.64 16.52
N THR A 451 -0.61 4.34 16.41
CA THR A 451 -0.60 5.74 15.99
C THR A 451 0.28 6.51 17.00
N PRO A 452 1.36 7.17 16.55
CA PRO A 452 2.53 7.45 17.38
C PRO A 452 2.27 8.38 18.55
N ALA A 453 3.25 8.40 19.46
CA ALA A 453 3.34 9.27 20.63
C ALA A 453 3.05 10.73 20.27
N SER A 454 1.87 11.19 20.65
CA SER A 454 1.54 12.61 20.71
C SER A 454 2.53 13.34 21.61
N THR A 455 2.86 14.58 21.28
CA THR A 455 3.39 15.50 22.28
C THR A 455 2.26 15.98 23.18
N TRP A 456 2.50 16.06 24.48
CA TRP A 456 1.54 16.59 25.45
C TRP A 456 2.09 17.83 26.15
N THR A 457 1.25 18.54 26.90
CA THR A 457 1.65 19.73 27.66
C THR A 457 2.15 19.33 29.04
N LEU A 458 2.96 20.17 29.70
CA LEU A 458 3.40 19.90 31.08
C LEU A 458 2.22 19.80 32.08
N GLN A 459 1.08 20.37 31.72
CA GLN A 459 -0.16 20.36 32.50
C GLN A 459 -1.16 19.26 32.08
N GLY A 460 -0.93 18.61 30.94
CA GLY A 460 -1.78 17.53 30.42
C GLY A 460 -1.12 16.18 30.65
N ARG A 461 -1.91 15.12 30.84
CA ARG A 461 -1.36 13.76 30.85
C ARG A 461 -1.03 13.30 29.43
N ARG A 462 -0.07 12.36 29.31
CA ARG A 462 0.18 11.64 28.06
C ARG A 462 -1.13 10.98 27.60
N PRO A 463 -1.63 11.26 26.40
CA PRO A 463 -2.82 10.57 25.90
C PRO A 463 -2.42 9.15 25.47
N LEU A 464 -3.30 8.21 25.77
CA LEU A 464 -3.14 6.81 25.42
C LEU A 464 -3.88 6.50 24.12
N PRO A 465 -3.37 5.59 23.28
CA PRO A 465 -4.11 5.12 22.11
C PRO A 465 -5.39 4.40 22.56
N THR A 466 -6.44 4.48 21.76
CA THR A 466 -7.71 3.77 22.02
C THR A 466 -7.69 2.33 21.51
N PHE A 467 -6.94 2.08 20.43
CA PHE A 467 -6.73 0.77 19.84
C PHE A 467 -5.30 0.61 19.33
N LEU A 468 -4.91 -0.64 19.14
CA LEU A 468 -3.74 -1.12 18.41
C LEU A 468 -4.19 -1.55 17.00
N THR A 469 -3.38 -1.31 15.98
CA THR A 469 -3.59 -1.90 14.66
C THR A 469 -2.58 -3.02 14.42
N LEU A 470 -3.01 -4.22 14.03
CA LEU A 470 -2.14 -5.30 13.59
C LEU A 470 -2.14 -5.37 12.06
N GLY A 471 -0.99 -5.21 11.43
CA GLY A 471 -0.80 -5.49 10.01
C GLY A 471 -0.41 -6.96 9.78
N LEU A 472 -1.11 -7.63 8.87
CA LEU A 472 -0.86 -9.03 8.50
C LEU A 472 -0.39 -9.13 7.04
N SER A 473 0.72 -9.80 6.78
CA SER A 473 1.16 -10.17 5.44
C SER A 473 0.73 -11.62 5.19
N ILE A 474 -0.24 -11.83 4.29
CA ILE A 474 -0.95 -13.10 4.16
C ILE A 474 -0.20 -14.05 3.24
N VAL A 475 -0.20 -15.35 3.56
CA VAL A 475 0.25 -16.42 2.67
C VAL A 475 -0.98 -17.10 2.07
N PRO A 476 -1.35 -16.82 0.81
CA PRO A 476 -2.64 -17.22 0.23
C PRO A 476 -2.91 -18.72 0.29
N GLU A 477 -1.86 -19.54 0.10
CA GLU A 477 -1.93 -21.01 0.10
C GLU A 477 -2.43 -21.60 1.43
N HIS A 478 -2.27 -20.87 2.53
CA HIS A 478 -2.54 -21.36 3.87
C HIS A 478 -3.62 -20.54 4.59
N ALA A 479 -3.88 -19.31 4.13
CA ALA A 479 -4.69 -18.32 4.82
C ALA A 479 -6.11 -18.80 5.17
N THR A 480 -6.77 -19.50 4.24
CA THR A 480 -8.20 -19.82 4.32
C THR A 480 -8.49 -21.28 4.69
N ARG A 481 -7.47 -22.06 5.09
CA ARG A 481 -7.70 -23.46 5.49
C ARG A 481 -8.63 -23.52 6.71
N ILE A 482 -9.54 -24.49 6.68
CA ILE A 482 -10.57 -24.67 7.73
C ILE A 482 -10.01 -25.32 8.98
N VAL A 483 -8.96 -26.13 8.86
CA VAL A 483 -8.40 -26.92 9.97
C VAL A 483 -6.93 -26.59 10.17
N ASP A 484 -6.55 -26.27 11.41
CA ASP A 484 -5.16 -26.20 11.87
C ASP A 484 -4.80 -27.50 12.59
N LYS A 485 -3.84 -28.24 12.04
CA LYS A 485 -3.28 -29.44 12.69
C LYS A 485 -2.29 -29.00 13.77
N GLY A 486 -2.46 -29.52 14.97
CA GLY A 486 -1.54 -29.40 16.10
C GLY A 486 -0.63 -30.62 16.24
N PRO A 487 -0.03 -30.82 17.44
CA PRO A 487 0.85 -31.94 17.73
C PRO A 487 0.11 -33.28 17.82
N ASP A 488 0.87 -34.36 17.74
CA ASP A 488 0.38 -35.72 17.95
C ASP A 488 -0.24 -35.88 19.35
N ALA A 489 -1.35 -36.61 19.45
CA ALA A 489 -2.03 -36.85 20.72
C ALA A 489 -1.15 -37.63 21.72
N ASP A 490 -0.20 -38.43 21.23
CA ASP A 490 0.73 -39.19 22.07
C ASP A 490 1.86 -38.29 22.64
N ASP A 491 2.12 -37.13 22.03
CA ASP A 491 3.02 -36.11 22.60
C ASP A 491 2.28 -35.32 23.69
N THR A 492 2.18 -35.94 24.87
CA THR A 492 1.43 -35.39 26.01
C THR A 492 1.86 -33.98 26.42
N VAL A 493 3.12 -33.60 26.22
CA VAL A 493 3.66 -32.28 26.58
C VAL A 493 3.19 -31.25 25.55
N ALA A 494 3.47 -31.48 24.27
CA ALA A 494 3.06 -30.55 23.22
C ALA A 494 1.53 -30.44 23.12
N ALA A 495 0.80 -31.55 23.30
CA ALA A 495 -0.66 -31.56 23.33
C ALA A 495 -1.23 -30.77 24.52
N ALA A 496 -0.59 -30.84 25.69
CA ALA A 496 -0.99 -30.03 26.85
C ALA A 496 -0.75 -28.53 26.60
N GLU A 497 0.38 -28.14 26.01
CA GLU A 497 0.67 -26.76 25.62
C GLU A 497 -0.31 -26.23 24.57
N PHE A 498 -0.65 -27.06 23.57
CA PHE A 498 -1.61 -26.72 22.53
C PHE A 498 -2.99 -26.48 23.13
N ARG A 499 -3.49 -27.38 23.98
CA ARG A 499 -4.76 -27.21 24.70
C ARG A 499 -4.75 -26.01 25.63
N ALA A 500 -3.64 -25.73 26.33
CA ALA A 500 -3.53 -24.56 27.18
C ALA A 500 -3.58 -23.25 26.38
N PHE A 501 -2.99 -23.24 25.18
CA PHE A 501 -2.98 -22.08 24.29
C PHE A 501 -4.33 -21.83 23.62
N TRP A 502 -4.94 -22.87 23.04
CA TRP A 502 -6.20 -22.80 22.31
C TRP A 502 -7.44 -23.00 23.16
N LYS A 503 -7.28 -23.34 24.45
CA LYS A 503 -8.34 -23.50 25.45
C LYS A 503 -9.49 -24.34 24.93
N THR A 504 -10.69 -23.76 24.82
CA THR A 504 -11.92 -24.46 24.46
C THR A 504 -12.05 -24.77 22.97
N LYS A 505 -11.20 -24.20 22.10
CA LYS A 505 -11.24 -24.44 20.64
C LYS A 505 -10.31 -25.59 20.21
N ALA A 506 -9.47 -26.12 21.11
CA ALA A 506 -8.69 -27.34 20.86
C ALA A 506 -9.58 -28.59 20.94
N GLU A 507 -9.49 -29.45 19.94
CA GLU A 507 -10.17 -30.74 19.89
C GLU A 507 -9.25 -31.86 19.35
N LEU A 508 -9.47 -33.10 19.79
CA LEU A 508 -8.82 -34.27 19.21
C LEU A 508 -9.53 -34.68 17.92
N ARG A 509 -8.77 -34.79 16.82
CA ARG A 509 -9.34 -35.14 15.52
C ARG A 509 -8.54 -36.25 14.84
N ARG A 510 -9.26 -37.26 14.35
CA ARG A 510 -8.72 -38.32 13.50
C ARG A 510 -8.78 -37.91 12.03
N PHE A 511 -7.66 -38.01 11.32
CA PHE A 511 -7.55 -37.68 9.89
C PHE A 511 -7.63 -38.94 9.02
N LYS A 512 -7.77 -38.75 7.69
CA LYS A 512 -7.93 -39.85 6.72
C LYS A 512 -6.71 -40.78 6.64
N ASP A 513 -5.54 -40.25 6.99
CA ASP A 513 -4.27 -40.98 7.14
C ASP A 513 -4.20 -41.82 8.43
N GLY A 514 -5.22 -41.74 9.30
CA GLY A 514 -5.30 -42.48 10.57
C GLY A 514 -4.68 -41.76 11.75
N ALA A 515 -3.96 -40.65 11.53
CA ALA A 515 -3.33 -39.88 12.60
C ALA A 515 -4.38 -39.23 13.51
N ILE A 516 -4.14 -39.27 14.82
CA ILE A 516 -4.94 -38.61 15.85
C ILE A 516 -4.08 -37.47 16.41
N VAL A 517 -4.48 -36.25 16.13
CA VAL A 517 -3.73 -35.05 16.54
C VAL A 517 -4.68 -34.08 17.24
N GLU A 518 -4.12 -33.20 18.06
CA GLU A 518 -4.84 -32.00 18.50
C GLU A 518 -5.09 -31.10 17.28
N ALA A 519 -6.24 -30.43 17.21
CA ALA A 519 -6.62 -29.60 16.08
C ALA A 519 -7.53 -28.44 16.49
N VAL A 520 -7.62 -27.44 15.61
CA VAL A 520 -8.55 -26.31 15.70
C VAL A 520 -9.31 -26.20 14.38
N VAL A 521 -10.63 -25.99 14.46
CA VAL A 521 -11.54 -26.03 13.30
C VAL A 521 -12.34 -24.73 13.18
N TRP A 522 -12.44 -24.23 11.95
CA TRP A 522 -13.07 -22.96 11.57
C TRP A 522 -14.17 -23.17 10.51
N ASP A 523 -14.97 -24.23 10.64
CA ASP A 523 -16.06 -24.55 9.70
C ASP A 523 -17.32 -23.69 9.94
N ASP A 524 -17.38 -23.01 11.08
CA ASP A 524 -18.38 -22.02 11.46
C ASP A 524 -18.11 -20.61 10.88
N VAL A 525 -16.95 -20.40 10.25
CA VAL A 525 -16.48 -19.10 9.76
C VAL A 525 -16.31 -19.13 8.24
N LYS A 526 -16.67 -18.03 7.55
CA LYS A 526 -16.42 -17.92 6.12
C LYS A 526 -14.91 -17.95 5.84
N PRO A 527 -14.43 -18.61 4.77
CA PRO A 527 -13.00 -18.77 4.52
C PRO A 527 -12.16 -17.48 4.56
N HIS A 528 -12.73 -16.34 4.13
CA HIS A 528 -12.04 -15.05 4.10
C HIS A 528 -12.03 -14.30 5.44
N GLU A 529 -12.84 -14.72 6.43
CA GLU A 529 -12.91 -14.14 7.77
C GLU A 529 -12.04 -14.92 8.78
N ILE A 530 -11.48 -16.08 8.38
CA ILE A 530 -10.76 -17.01 9.26
C ILE A 530 -9.58 -16.33 9.99
N LEU A 531 -8.80 -15.49 9.32
CA LEU A 531 -7.66 -14.82 9.95
C LEU A 531 -8.11 -13.87 11.08
N CYS A 532 -9.14 -13.06 10.80
CA CYS A 532 -9.76 -12.19 11.81
C CYS A 532 -10.35 -13.02 12.95
N ALA A 533 -11.03 -14.14 12.65
CA ALA A 533 -11.61 -15.03 13.66
C ALA A 533 -10.55 -15.68 14.56
N ILE A 534 -9.40 -16.11 14.00
CA ILE A 534 -8.27 -16.64 14.77
C ILE A 534 -7.77 -15.60 15.78
N VAL A 535 -7.48 -14.38 15.30
CA VAL A 535 -6.96 -13.30 16.15
C VAL A 535 -8.01 -12.89 17.19
N SER A 536 -9.27 -12.76 16.78
CA SER A 536 -10.37 -12.42 17.68
C SER A 536 -10.53 -13.44 18.79
N TYR A 537 -10.53 -14.74 18.44
CA TYR A 537 -10.62 -15.81 19.41
C TYR A 537 -9.43 -15.81 20.37
N ILE A 538 -8.20 -15.82 19.87
CA ILE A 538 -7.02 -16.00 20.72
C ILE A 538 -6.83 -14.80 21.67
N VAL A 539 -7.10 -13.59 21.20
CA VAL A 539 -7.00 -12.39 22.03
C VAL A 539 -8.08 -12.40 23.12
N LEU A 540 -9.33 -12.71 22.79
CA LEU A 540 -10.41 -12.81 23.78
C LEU A 540 -10.21 -13.96 24.77
N ALA A 541 -9.72 -15.11 24.29
CA ALA A 541 -9.45 -16.27 25.13
C ALA A 541 -8.42 -15.97 26.21
N HIS A 542 -7.37 -15.20 25.89
CA HIS A 542 -6.31 -14.84 26.83
C HIS A 542 -6.57 -13.51 27.56
N CYS A 543 -7.42 -12.64 27.03
CA CYS A 543 -7.81 -11.36 27.62
C CYS A 543 -9.32 -11.08 27.44
N PRO A 544 -10.19 -11.60 28.32
CA PRO A 544 -11.65 -11.52 28.16
C PRO A 544 -12.26 -10.11 28.25
N SER A 545 -11.51 -9.12 28.75
CA SER A 545 -12.00 -7.76 29.02
C SER A 545 -11.84 -6.77 27.86
N ILE A 546 -11.73 -7.27 26.62
CA ILE A 546 -11.47 -6.47 25.42
C ILE A 546 -12.76 -6.31 24.63
N GLY A 547 -12.94 -5.16 23.98
CA GLY A 547 -14.04 -4.95 23.05
C GLY A 547 -13.87 -5.74 21.74
N ASP A 548 -14.80 -5.56 20.81
CA ASP A 548 -14.77 -6.26 19.53
C ASP A 548 -13.57 -5.84 18.67
N ILE A 549 -12.97 -6.83 18.00
CA ILE A 549 -11.88 -6.65 17.06
C ILE A 549 -12.48 -6.49 15.66
N THR A 550 -12.06 -5.45 14.92
CA THR A 550 -12.56 -5.18 13.56
C THR A 550 -11.51 -5.51 12.50
N SER A 551 -11.95 -5.99 11.34
CA SER A 551 -11.10 -6.28 10.17
C SER A 551 -11.40 -5.32 9.03
N SER A 552 -10.33 -4.78 8.41
CA SER A 552 -10.45 -3.96 7.21
C SER A 552 -10.95 -4.76 6.00
N ASN A 553 -10.52 -6.01 5.83
CA ASN A 553 -10.87 -6.83 4.66
C ASN A 553 -12.30 -7.36 4.69
N ALA A 554 -12.80 -7.77 5.86
CA ALA A 554 -14.16 -8.32 5.99
C ALA A 554 -15.21 -7.35 5.41
N THR A 555 -15.08 -6.06 5.75
CA THR A 555 -16.00 -5.00 5.31
C THR A 555 -15.92 -4.69 3.81
N LEU A 556 -14.80 -5.01 3.16
CA LEU A 556 -14.61 -4.83 1.71
C LEU A 556 -15.12 -6.04 0.92
N LEU A 557 -14.96 -7.24 1.46
CA LEU A 557 -15.42 -8.48 0.84
C LEU A 557 -16.94 -8.66 0.94
N GLU A 558 -17.58 -8.10 1.97
CA GLU A 558 -19.04 -7.98 2.01
C GLU A 558 -19.59 -7.15 0.84
N ALA A 559 -18.82 -6.17 0.34
CA ALA A 559 -19.18 -5.44 -0.87
C ALA A 559 -19.00 -6.27 -2.14
N ASP A 560 -18.07 -7.23 -2.15
CA ASP A 560 -17.89 -8.23 -3.21
C ASP A 560 -18.84 -9.44 -2.99
N THR A 561 -20.14 -9.14 -2.91
CA THR A 561 -21.26 -10.06 -2.57
C THR A 561 -21.29 -11.40 -3.31
N ASP A 562 -20.56 -11.54 -4.43
CA ASP A 562 -20.69 -12.64 -5.38
C ASP A 562 -19.42 -13.52 -5.54
N ALA A 563 -18.39 -13.38 -4.70
CA ALA A 563 -17.13 -14.14 -4.86
C ALA A 563 -17.34 -15.67 -4.93
N THR A 564 -18.26 -16.21 -4.11
CA THR A 564 -18.62 -17.64 -4.14
C THR A 564 -19.46 -18.00 -5.36
N ALA A 565 -20.26 -17.06 -5.89
CA ALA A 565 -21.05 -17.25 -7.09
C ALA A 565 -20.14 -17.40 -8.32
N PHE A 566 -19.08 -16.60 -8.43
CA PHE A 566 -18.07 -16.75 -9.48
C PHE A 566 -17.43 -18.14 -9.50
N ALA A 567 -16.97 -18.63 -8.34
CA ALA A 567 -16.37 -19.95 -8.21
C ALA A 567 -17.32 -21.09 -8.61
N LYS A 568 -18.63 -20.89 -8.44
CA LYS A 568 -19.67 -21.85 -8.82
C LYS A 568 -20.04 -21.76 -10.30
N HIS A 569 -20.22 -20.56 -10.82
CA HIS A 569 -20.87 -20.34 -12.11
C HIS A 569 -19.91 -20.24 -13.30
N VAL A 570 -18.66 -19.82 -13.09
CA VAL A 570 -17.65 -19.80 -14.17
C VAL A 570 -17.32 -21.22 -14.67
N PRO A 571 -17.13 -22.25 -13.82
CA PRO A 571 -16.93 -23.63 -14.29
C PRO A 571 -18.16 -24.18 -15.05
N ALA A 572 -19.37 -23.78 -14.67
CA ALA A 572 -20.59 -24.17 -15.38
C ALA A 572 -20.63 -23.55 -16.79
N LEU A 573 -20.32 -22.25 -16.90
CA LEU A 573 -20.15 -21.57 -18.19
C LEU A 573 -19.08 -22.24 -19.05
N GLN A 574 -17.91 -22.56 -18.47
CA GLN A 574 -16.83 -23.25 -19.18
C GLN A 574 -17.26 -24.62 -19.70
N LYS A 575 -18.04 -25.37 -18.93
CA LYS A 575 -18.57 -26.67 -19.36
C LYS A 575 -19.50 -26.53 -20.57
N THR A 576 -20.43 -25.58 -20.54
CA THR A 576 -21.33 -25.30 -21.67
C THR A 576 -20.54 -24.87 -22.91
N TRP A 577 -19.53 -24.01 -22.71
CA TRP A 577 -18.63 -23.59 -23.78
C TRP A 577 -17.86 -24.75 -24.41
N ASN A 578 -17.28 -25.64 -23.60
CA ASN A 578 -16.52 -26.78 -24.11
C ASN A 578 -17.38 -27.68 -25.04
N ALA A 579 -18.67 -27.84 -24.72
CA ALA A 579 -19.61 -28.58 -25.55
C ALA A 579 -19.94 -27.85 -26.87
N LEU A 580 -20.22 -26.54 -26.81
CA LEU A 580 -20.46 -25.73 -28.01
C LEU A 580 -19.21 -25.65 -28.91
N GLY A 581 -18.03 -25.44 -28.33
CA GLY A 581 -16.75 -25.40 -29.05
C GLY A 581 -16.41 -26.73 -29.72
N ALA A 582 -16.70 -27.86 -29.07
CA ALA A 582 -16.57 -29.18 -29.70
C ALA A 582 -17.56 -29.35 -30.86
N THR A 583 -18.79 -28.85 -30.70
CA THR A 583 -19.80 -28.86 -31.76
C THR A 583 -19.35 -28.04 -32.97
N LEU A 584 -18.88 -26.80 -32.77
CA LEU A 584 -18.38 -25.93 -33.83
C LEU A 584 -17.25 -26.59 -34.64
N ARG A 585 -16.30 -27.27 -33.98
CA ARG A 585 -15.23 -28.02 -34.67
C ARG A 585 -15.74 -29.28 -35.38
N SER A 586 -16.86 -29.85 -34.95
CA SER A 586 -17.48 -30.99 -35.64
C SER A 586 -18.21 -30.62 -36.93
N LEU A 587 -18.37 -29.32 -37.21
CA LEU A 587 -19.03 -28.81 -38.41
C LEU A 587 -18.08 -28.62 -39.61
N ASP A 588 -16.82 -29.06 -39.50
CA ASP A 588 -15.79 -28.89 -40.54
C ASP A 588 -16.19 -29.48 -41.91
N ASP A 589 -17.03 -30.52 -41.94
CA ASP A 589 -17.52 -31.15 -43.18
C ASP A 589 -18.77 -30.44 -43.77
N VAL A 590 -19.38 -29.52 -43.01
CA VAL A 590 -20.59 -28.77 -43.40
C VAL A 590 -20.24 -27.36 -43.84
N LEU A 591 -19.28 -26.72 -43.16
CA LEU A 591 -18.90 -25.33 -43.40
C LEU A 591 -17.97 -25.19 -44.62
N PRO A 592 -18.01 -24.04 -45.35
CA PRO A 592 -17.15 -23.81 -46.52
C PRO A 592 -15.64 -23.76 -46.22
N LEU A 593 -15.26 -23.47 -44.98
CA LEU A 593 -13.89 -23.43 -44.49
C LEU A 593 -13.83 -24.12 -43.14
N LYS A 594 -12.73 -24.82 -42.87
CA LYS A 594 -12.53 -25.50 -41.58
C LYS A 594 -12.28 -24.52 -40.45
N VAL A 595 -12.81 -24.84 -39.28
CA VAL A 595 -12.62 -24.03 -38.07
C VAL A 595 -11.19 -24.22 -37.56
N LYS A 596 -10.38 -23.16 -37.64
CA LYS A 596 -8.99 -23.16 -37.17
C LYS A 596 -8.90 -22.97 -35.67
N ASP A 597 -9.60 -21.96 -35.15
CA ASP A 597 -9.59 -21.64 -33.71
C ASP A 597 -10.90 -20.98 -33.28
N VAL A 598 -11.29 -21.23 -32.03
CA VAL A 598 -12.49 -20.65 -31.42
C VAL A 598 -12.23 -20.43 -29.94
N GLN A 599 -12.18 -19.17 -29.52
CA GLN A 599 -11.80 -18.80 -28.16
C GLN A 599 -12.76 -17.78 -27.54
N PRO A 600 -13.26 -18.02 -26.33
CA PRO A 600 -14.04 -17.04 -25.60
C PRO A 600 -13.12 -15.96 -25.03
N VAL A 601 -13.54 -14.70 -25.16
CA VAL A 601 -12.74 -13.54 -24.72
C VAL A 601 -13.47 -12.66 -23.69
N ALA A 602 -14.65 -13.10 -23.23
CA ALA A 602 -15.46 -12.34 -22.29
C ALA A 602 -14.78 -12.23 -20.89
N PRO A 603 -14.96 -11.10 -20.17
CA PRO A 603 -14.40 -10.89 -18.82
C PRO A 603 -14.79 -11.97 -17.80
N ALA A 604 -15.95 -12.61 -17.98
CA ALA A 604 -16.43 -13.68 -17.09
C ALA A 604 -15.44 -14.86 -16.97
N TYR A 605 -14.70 -15.20 -18.04
CA TYR A 605 -13.71 -16.29 -18.00
C TYR A 605 -12.45 -15.97 -17.20
N ARG A 606 -12.15 -14.68 -17.07
CA ARG A 606 -11.04 -14.18 -16.25
C ARG A 606 -11.53 -13.58 -14.93
N TYR A 607 -12.78 -13.86 -14.56
CA TYR A 607 -13.43 -13.50 -13.30
C TYR A 607 -13.61 -11.99 -13.06
N THR A 608 -13.37 -11.12 -14.05
CA THR A 608 -13.38 -9.65 -13.90
C THR A 608 -14.70 -8.99 -14.34
N SER A 609 -15.70 -9.77 -14.76
CA SER A 609 -17.03 -9.22 -15.05
C SER A 609 -17.65 -8.61 -13.80
N GLU A 610 -18.51 -7.59 -13.98
CA GLU A 610 -19.17 -6.91 -12.86
C GLU A 610 -20.05 -7.86 -12.04
N CYS A 611 -20.73 -8.79 -12.72
CA CYS A 611 -21.59 -9.79 -12.10
C CYS A 611 -21.11 -11.20 -12.50
N PRO A 612 -21.37 -12.22 -11.66
CA PRO A 612 -21.10 -13.61 -12.02
C PRO A 612 -21.96 -14.05 -13.21
N PRO A 613 -21.46 -14.94 -14.08
CA PRO A 613 -22.21 -15.40 -15.25
C PRO A 613 -23.32 -16.39 -14.84
N LEU A 614 -24.50 -15.87 -14.49
CA LEU A 614 -25.66 -16.67 -14.11
C LEU A 614 -26.37 -17.22 -15.35
N PRO A 615 -26.84 -18.48 -15.32
CA PRO A 615 -27.59 -19.04 -16.43
C PRO A 615 -28.98 -18.38 -16.50
N HIS A 616 -29.28 -17.80 -17.65
CA HIS A 616 -30.50 -17.08 -17.94
C HIS A 616 -31.64 -18.03 -18.35
N PRO A 617 -32.82 -18.00 -17.69
CA PRO A 617 -33.92 -18.91 -18.02
C PRO A 617 -34.43 -18.80 -19.46
N LEU A 618 -34.45 -17.59 -20.02
CA LEU A 618 -34.86 -17.36 -21.41
C LEU A 618 -33.84 -17.84 -22.46
N ALA A 619 -32.59 -18.11 -22.06
CA ALA A 619 -31.55 -18.65 -22.93
C ALA A 619 -31.40 -20.17 -22.78
N SER A 620 -32.37 -20.84 -22.14
CA SER A 620 -32.38 -22.29 -21.94
C SER A 620 -33.70 -22.88 -22.40
N LYS A 621 -33.63 -24.02 -23.10
CA LYS A 621 -34.81 -24.84 -23.42
C LYS A 621 -35.27 -25.66 -22.22
N THR A 622 -34.41 -25.84 -21.22
CA THR A 622 -34.73 -26.52 -19.96
C THR A 622 -35.12 -25.50 -18.87
N PRO A 623 -36.14 -25.78 -18.04
CA PRO A 623 -36.56 -24.85 -16.99
C PRO A 623 -35.45 -24.61 -15.96
N ILE A 624 -35.14 -23.35 -15.67
CA ILE A 624 -34.16 -22.94 -14.67
C ILE A 624 -34.88 -22.32 -13.47
N SER A 625 -34.55 -22.76 -12.27
CA SER A 625 -35.11 -22.15 -11.05
C SER A 625 -34.44 -20.81 -10.78
N VAL A 626 -35.25 -19.76 -10.61
CA VAL A 626 -34.78 -18.42 -10.25
C VAL A 626 -35.31 -18.04 -8.87
N ALA A 627 -34.51 -17.30 -8.10
CA ALA A 627 -34.85 -16.87 -6.75
C ALA A 627 -35.68 -15.58 -6.69
N SER A 628 -35.87 -14.88 -7.82
CA SER A 628 -36.67 -13.66 -7.94
C SER A 628 -37.93 -13.88 -8.77
N LYS A 629 -38.97 -13.10 -8.47
CA LYS A 629 -40.21 -13.00 -9.27
C LYS A 629 -39.94 -12.34 -10.62
N TYR A 630 -39.04 -11.37 -10.68
CA TYR A 630 -38.71 -10.62 -11.89
C TYR A 630 -37.29 -10.93 -12.35
N ILE A 631 -37.14 -11.20 -13.65
CA ILE A 631 -35.86 -11.40 -14.31
C ILE A 631 -35.61 -10.30 -15.34
N SER A 632 -34.35 -9.97 -15.57
CA SER A 632 -33.96 -9.08 -16.66
C SER A 632 -34.29 -9.71 -18.00
N THR A 633 -34.71 -8.89 -18.97
CA THR A 633 -34.79 -9.27 -20.38
C THR A 633 -33.55 -8.85 -21.14
N VAL A 634 -32.52 -8.33 -20.45
CA VAL A 634 -31.27 -7.88 -21.06
C VAL A 634 -30.15 -8.83 -20.61
N VAL A 635 -29.40 -9.34 -21.57
CA VAL A 635 -28.29 -10.26 -21.32
C VAL A 635 -27.06 -9.78 -22.06
N GLU A 636 -25.94 -9.69 -21.35
CA GLU A 636 -24.64 -9.45 -21.96
C GLU A 636 -24.13 -10.77 -22.57
N PRO A 637 -23.95 -10.85 -23.90
CA PRO A 637 -23.52 -12.08 -24.53
C PRO A 637 -22.03 -12.33 -24.29
N VAL A 638 -21.68 -13.59 -24.17
CA VAL A 638 -20.30 -14.05 -24.05
C VAL A 638 -19.62 -13.94 -25.41
N LEU A 639 -18.73 -12.96 -25.56
CA LEU A 639 -17.97 -12.76 -26.80
C LEU A 639 -17.00 -13.92 -27.06
N VAL A 640 -17.03 -14.42 -28.30
CA VAL A 640 -16.18 -15.49 -28.81
C VAL A 640 -15.57 -15.08 -30.14
N VAL A 641 -14.26 -15.22 -30.26
CA VAL A 641 -13.54 -15.01 -31.51
C VAL A 641 -13.43 -16.33 -32.25
N LEU A 642 -13.93 -16.37 -33.49
CA LEU A 642 -13.86 -17.53 -34.38
C LEU A 642 -12.94 -17.23 -35.56
N GLN A 643 -12.01 -18.14 -35.84
CA GLN A 643 -11.11 -18.11 -36.98
C GLN A 643 -11.28 -19.37 -37.83
N PHE A 644 -11.45 -19.17 -39.13
CA PHE A 644 -11.35 -20.23 -40.12
C PHE A 644 -9.90 -20.41 -40.57
N GLU A 645 -9.63 -21.47 -41.34
CA GLU A 645 -8.38 -21.60 -42.09
C GLU A 645 -8.15 -20.42 -43.04
N SER A 646 -6.87 -20.13 -43.33
CA SER A 646 -6.49 -19.02 -44.22
C SER A 646 -7.05 -19.22 -45.61
N SER A 647 -7.55 -18.16 -46.23
CA SER A 647 -8.16 -18.23 -47.56
C SER A 647 -7.87 -16.96 -48.35
N SER A 648 -7.18 -17.11 -49.48
CA SER A 648 -6.92 -15.99 -50.39
C SER A 648 -8.20 -15.41 -51.02
N SER A 649 -9.33 -16.14 -50.93
CA SER A 649 -10.63 -15.76 -51.46
C SER A 649 -11.38 -14.73 -50.61
N TRP A 650 -10.89 -14.36 -49.43
CA TRP A 650 -11.49 -13.29 -48.64
C TRP A 650 -11.47 -11.95 -49.41
N PRO A 651 -12.61 -11.23 -49.52
CA PRO A 651 -12.68 -9.96 -50.24
C PRO A 651 -11.73 -8.89 -49.68
N THR A 652 -11.31 -7.97 -50.54
CA THR A 652 -10.35 -6.91 -50.23
C THR A 652 -10.97 -5.58 -49.81
N THR A 653 -12.29 -5.41 -49.99
CA THR A 653 -13.02 -4.21 -49.56
C THR A 653 -13.83 -4.48 -48.31
N ALA A 654 -13.98 -3.48 -47.43
CA ALA A 654 -14.63 -3.64 -46.14
C ALA A 654 -16.11 -4.11 -46.25
N ASP A 655 -16.88 -3.52 -47.16
CA ASP A 655 -18.29 -3.89 -47.39
C ASP A 655 -18.44 -5.32 -47.93
N ALA A 656 -17.60 -5.72 -48.90
CA ALA A 656 -17.64 -7.07 -49.44
C ALA A 656 -17.21 -8.11 -48.40
N LEU A 657 -16.19 -7.80 -47.58
CA LEU A 657 -15.76 -8.66 -46.49
C LEU A 657 -16.86 -8.82 -45.43
N ALA A 658 -17.55 -7.73 -45.06
CA ALA A 658 -18.67 -7.78 -44.13
C ALA A 658 -19.81 -8.67 -44.65
N LYS A 659 -20.17 -8.55 -45.93
CA LYS A 659 -21.17 -9.41 -46.58
C LYS A 659 -20.73 -10.87 -46.66
N ALA A 660 -19.45 -11.14 -46.94
CA ALA A 660 -18.90 -12.49 -46.93
C ALA A 660 -19.00 -13.11 -45.53
N LYS A 661 -18.59 -12.37 -44.48
CA LYS A 661 -18.74 -12.79 -43.09
C LYS A 661 -20.19 -13.05 -42.72
N LEU A 662 -21.12 -12.19 -43.15
CA LEU A 662 -22.55 -12.41 -42.96
C LEU A 662 -23.02 -13.74 -43.57
N GLY A 663 -22.56 -14.08 -44.77
CA GLY A 663 -22.82 -15.38 -45.38
C GLY A 663 -22.35 -16.55 -44.52
N PHE A 664 -21.14 -16.46 -43.94
CA PHE A 664 -20.64 -17.46 -43.00
C PHE A 664 -21.46 -17.51 -41.70
N TYR A 665 -21.90 -16.38 -41.15
CA TYR A 665 -22.75 -16.34 -39.96
C TYR A 665 -24.10 -17.02 -40.20
N VAL A 666 -24.74 -16.79 -41.36
CA VAL A 666 -25.98 -17.47 -41.75
C VAL A 666 -25.78 -18.98 -41.88
N HIS A 667 -24.69 -19.41 -42.52
CA HIS A 667 -24.38 -20.84 -42.66
C HIS A 667 -24.11 -21.49 -41.30
N LEU A 668 -23.32 -20.84 -40.43
CA LEU A 668 -23.06 -21.29 -39.07
C LEU A 668 -24.35 -21.47 -38.26
N ALA A 669 -25.27 -20.50 -38.32
CA ALA A 669 -26.56 -20.59 -37.64
C ALA A 669 -27.37 -21.79 -38.13
N HIS A 670 -27.49 -21.98 -39.45
CA HIS A 670 -28.20 -23.10 -40.03
C HIS A 670 -27.60 -24.45 -39.62
N ALA A 671 -26.27 -24.57 -39.68
CA ALA A 671 -25.56 -25.80 -39.31
C ALA A 671 -25.72 -26.14 -37.81
N LEU A 672 -25.76 -25.13 -36.94
CA LEU A 672 -25.99 -25.31 -35.50
C LEU A 672 -27.45 -25.67 -35.20
N ASP A 673 -28.41 -25.02 -35.86
CA ASP A 673 -29.84 -25.30 -35.70
C ASP A 673 -30.20 -26.72 -36.15
N GLU A 674 -29.51 -27.26 -37.18
CA GLU A 674 -29.69 -28.62 -37.69
C GLU A 674 -28.85 -29.68 -36.96
N HIS A 675 -27.90 -29.27 -36.11
CA HIS A 675 -27.03 -30.20 -35.38
C HIS A 675 -27.84 -31.06 -34.41
N LYS A 676 -27.37 -32.30 -34.20
CA LYS A 676 -28.03 -33.36 -33.42
C LYS A 676 -28.64 -32.75 -32.14
N SER A 677 -29.95 -32.96 -31.95
CA SER A 677 -30.80 -32.49 -30.84
C SER A 677 -31.44 -31.09 -30.93
N ARG A 678 -31.20 -30.29 -31.99
CA ARG A 678 -31.72 -28.90 -32.11
C ARG A 678 -31.55 -28.12 -30.79
N ALA A 679 -30.43 -28.32 -30.10
CA ALA A 679 -30.21 -27.80 -28.76
C ALA A 679 -29.97 -26.29 -28.75
N TYR A 680 -29.44 -25.76 -29.86
CA TYR A 680 -29.07 -24.36 -30.01
C TYR A 680 -30.26 -23.51 -30.48
N THR A 681 -30.24 -22.24 -30.12
CA THR A 681 -31.09 -21.21 -30.72
C THR A 681 -30.18 -20.10 -31.25
N CYS A 682 -30.17 -19.91 -32.57
CA CYS A 682 -29.28 -18.96 -33.23
C CYS A 682 -30.00 -17.69 -33.70
N HIS A 683 -29.34 -16.54 -33.57
CA HIS A 683 -29.80 -15.26 -34.10
C HIS A 683 -28.67 -14.55 -34.84
N VAL A 684 -28.84 -14.33 -36.14
CA VAL A 684 -27.81 -13.72 -37.01
C VAL A 684 -28.07 -12.24 -37.17
N PHE A 685 -27.00 -11.44 -37.18
CA PHE A 685 -27.03 -10.01 -37.46
C PHE A 685 -25.82 -9.62 -38.32
N ALA A 686 -25.77 -8.37 -38.77
CA ALA A 686 -24.79 -7.92 -39.78
C ALA A 686 -23.32 -8.17 -39.40
N THR A 687 -23.01 -8.25 -38.10
CA THR A 687 -21.63 -8.32 -37.60
C THR A 687 -21.31 -9.58 -36.80
N GLY A 688 -22.27 -10.51 -36.61
CA GLY A 688 -22.08 -11.71 -35.80
C GLY A 688 -23.28 -12.67 -35.79
N VAL A 689 -23.13 -13.76 -35.05
CA VAL A 689 -24.22 -14.68 -34.70
C VAL A 689 -24.23 -14.92 -33.20
N ASP A 690 -25.41 -14.79 -32.59
CA ASP A 690 -25.66 -15.12 -31.18
C ASP A 690 -26.22 -16.55 -31.09
N VAL A 691 -25.68 -17.34 -30.16
CA VAL A 691 -26.04 -18.75 -29.94
C VAL A 691 -26.45 -18.93 -28.48
N ALA A 692 -27.73 -19.17 -28.23
CA ALA A 692 -28.27 -19.44 -26.90
C ALA A 692 -28.30 -20.96 -26.62
N VAL A 693 -27.72 -21.39 -25.49
CA VAL A 693 -27.68 -22.78 -25.05
C VAL A 693 -27.46 -22.88 -23.54
N ASP A 694 -28.19 -23.78 -22.87
CA ASP A 694 -28.10 -24.07 -21.42
C ASP A 694 -28.09 -22.83 -20.50
N GLY A 695 -28.80 -21.78 -20.91
CA GLY A 695 -28.92 -20.53 -20.15
C GLY A 695 -27.82 -19.50 -20.44
N TYR A 696 -26.93 -19.76 -21.39
CA TYR A 696 -25.88 -18.83 -21.78
C TYR A 696 -26.05 -18.40 -23.23
N VAL A 697 -25.66 -17.17 -23.55
CA VAL A 697 -25.67 -16.65 -24.92
C VAL A 697 -24.23 -16.37 -25.34
N PHE A 698 -23.78 -16.99 -26.43
CA PHE A 698 -22.45 -16.81 -27.00
C PHE A 698 -22.54 -16.02 -28.30
N ARG A 699 -21.78 -14.93 -28.40
CA ARG A 699 -21.69 -14.11 -29.62
C ARG A 699 -20.43 -14.49 -30.39
N LEU A 700 -20.59 -15.16 -31.52
CA LEU A 700 -19.49 -15.56 -32.39
C LEU A 700 -19.14 -14.42 -33.35
N LEU A 701 -17.89 -13.97 -33.30
CA LEU A 701 -17.33 -12.93 -34.17
C LEU A 701 -16.22 -13.50 -35.03
N LEU A 702 -16.35 -13.36 -36.35
CA LEU A 702 -15.36 -13.83 -37.31
C LEU A 702 -14.15 -12.90 -37.39
N HIS A 703 -12.98 -13.47 -37.13
CA HIS A 703 -11.69 -12.84 -37.34
C HIS A 703 -10.96 -13.49 -38.52
N THR A 704 -10.52 -12.66 -39.46
CA THR A 704 -9.93 -13.05 -40.74
C THR A 704 -8.64 -12.27 -40.98
N GLU A 705 -7.75 -12.80 -41.82
CA GLU A 705 -6.48 -12.16 -42.17
C GLU A 705 -6.64 -10.79 -42.89
N ARG A 706 -7.80 -10.52 -43.49
CA ARG A 706 -8.14 -9.24 -44.14
C ARG A 706 -8.57 -8.15 -43.17
N ASP A 707 -8.92 -8.49 -41.93
CA ASP A 707 -9.34 -7.49 -40.94
C ASP A 707 -8.22 -6.50 -40.59
N ARG A 708 -6.95 -6.90 -40.72
CA ARG A 708 -5.78 -6.06 -40.38
C ARG A 708 -5.76 -4.73 -41.11
N SER A 709 -6.10 -4.75 -42.40
CA SER A 709 -6.07 -3.56 -43.26
C SER A 709 -7.40 -2.80 -43.29
N LEU A 710 -8.49 -3.41 -42.82
CA LEU A 710 -9.86 -2.93 -43.05
C LEU A 710 -10.63 -2.59 -41.77
N CYS A 711 -10.13 -2.96 -40.59
CA CYS A 711 -10.78 -2.71 -39.31
C CYS A 711 -9.99 -1.70 -38.46
N ALA A 712 -10.63 -0.59 -38.10
CA ALA A 712 -10.00 0.46 -37.29
C ALA A 712 -9.64 0.01 -35.85
N ASP A 713 -10.36 -0.98 -35.30
CA ASP A 713 -10.14 -1.54 -33.94
C ASP A 713 -9.50 -2.93 -34.01
N PHE A 714 -8.70 -3.17 -35.06
CA PHE A 714 -8.06 -4.47 -35.29
C PHE A 714 -7.17 -4.91 -34.14
N GLY A 715 -6.39 -4.00 -33.54
CA GLY A 715 -5.48 -4.32 -32.43
C GLY A 715 -6.20 -4.94 -31.24
N ALA A 716 -7.32 -4.35 -30.79
CA ALA A 716 -8.11 -4.91 -29.70
C ALA A 716 -8.65 -6.32 -30.03
N ARG A 717 -9.10 -6.55 -31.27
CA ARG A 717 -9.60 -7.87 -31.69
C ARG A 717 -8.48 -8.91 -31.85
N GLN A 718 -7.32 -8.50 -32.37
CA GLN A 718 -6.15 -9.35 -32.54
C GLN A 718 -5.63 -9.85 -31.18
N TYR A 719 -5.60 -8.96 -30.19
CA TYR A 719 -5.02 -9.26 -28.89
C TYR A 719 -6.04 -9.74 -27.83
N ALA A 720 -7.34 -9.76 -28.14
CA ALA A 720 -8.37 -10.20 -27.20
C ALA A 720 -8.16 -11.63 -26.67
N VAL A 721 -7.77 -12.56 -27.55
CA VAL A 721 -7.50 -13.96 -27.18
C VAL A 721 -6.29 -14.08 -26.24
N PRO A 722 -5.07 -13.61 -26.61
CA PRO A 722 -3.93 -13.72 -25.70
C PRO A 722 -4.15 -12.95 -24.40
N HIS A 723 -4.82 -11.78 -24.43
CA HIS A 723 -5.19 -11.04 -23.23
C HIS A 723 -6.07 -11.87 -22.29
N ALA A 724 -7.17 -12.45 -22.79
CA ALA A 724 -8.07 -13.26 -21.98
C ALA A 724 -7.38 -14.50 -21.39
N MET A 725 -6.56 -15.19 -22.18
CA MET A 725 -5.83 -16.39 -21.73
C MET A 725 -4.80 -16.06 -20.64
N GLN A 726 -3.97 -15.02 -20.85
CA GLN A 726 -2.91 -14.68 -19.92
C GLN A 726 -3.45 -14.10 -18.60
N LEU A 727 -4.52 -13.30 -18.64
CA LEU A 727 -5.18 -12.82 -17.42
C LEU A 727 -5.92 -13.93 -16.66
N HIS A 728 -6.50 -14.90 -17.36
CA HIS A 728 -7.07 -16.07 -16.70
C HIS A 728 -5.98 -16.86 -15.94
N ALA A 729 -4.81 -17.04 -16.56
CA ALA A 729 -3.66 -17.66 -15.90
C ALA A 729 -3.19 -16.84 -14.68
N LEU A 730 -3.14 -15.50 -14.81
CA LEU A 730 -2.79 -14.60 -13.71
C LEU A 730 -3.77 -14.71 -12.55
N GLN A 731 -5.09 -14.70 -12.82
CA GLN A 731 -6.13 -14.85 -11.80
C GLN A 731 -6.07 -16.21 -11.11
N SER A 732 -5.73 -17.27 -11.86
CA SER A 732 -5.59 -18.62 -11.30
C SER A 732 -4.39 -18.70 -10.35
N ARG A 733 -3.31 -17.97 -10.66
CA ARG A 733 -2.14 -17.83 -9.79
C ARG A 733 -2.41 -16.93 -8.58
N HIS A 734 -3.17 -15.85 -8.77
CA HIS A 734 -3.41 -14.81 -7.78
C HIS A 734 -4.92 -14.54 -7.62
N PRO A 735 -5.62 -15.26 -6.72
CA PRO A 735 -7.08 -15.18 -6.60
C PRO A 735 -7.65 -13.79 -6.27
N SER A 736 -6.84 -12.91 -5.67
CA SER A 736 -7.18 -11.52 -5.32
C SER A 736 -7.18 -10.57 -6.52
N PHE A 737 -6.64 -10.96 -7.68
CA PHE A 737 -6.54 -10.09 -8.86
C PHE A 737 -7.92 -9.64 -9.36
N ALA A 738 -8.81 -10.58 -9.67
CA ALA A 738 -10.10 -10.25 -10.26
C ALA A 738 -11.03 -9.50 -9.30
N PRO A 739 -11.14 -9.85 -8.00
CA PRO A 739 -11.82 -9.00 -7.02
C PRO A 739 -11.26 -7.58 -6.94
N THR A 740 -9.94 -7.41 -7.05
CA THR A 740 -9.30 -6.08 -7.09
C THR A 740 -9.72 -5.31 -8.35
N VAL A 741 -9.74 -5.95 -9.53
CA VAL A 741 -10.22 -5.31 -10.78
C VAL A 741 -11.67 -4.84 -10.63
N ARG A 742 -12.56 -5.69 -10.10
CA ARG A 742 -13.97 -5.32 -9.87
C ARG A 742 -14.09 -4.13 -8.91
N PHE A 743 -13.35 -4.15 -7.81
CA PHE A 743 -13.36 -3.07 -6.82
C PHE A 743 -12.81 -1.74 -7.38
N VAL A 744 -11.72 -1.81 -8.16
CA VAL A 744 -11.17 -0.65 -8.89
C VAL A 744 -12.18 -0.10 -9.88
N ARG A 745 -12.91 -0.97 -10.60
CA ARG A 745 -13.97 -0.54 -11.50
C ARG A 745 -15.09 0.17 -10.76
N THR A 746 -15.53 -0.35 -9.60
CA THR A 746 -16.51 0.34 -8.75
C THR A 746 -16.03 1.73 -8.33
N TRP A 747 -14.75 1.87 -7.97
CA TRP A 747 -14.16 3.18 -7.69
C TRP A 747 -14.18 4.09 -8.93
N LEU A 748 -13.78 3.59 -10.10
CA LEU A 748 -13.82 4.37 -11.34
C LEU A 748 -15.25 4.79 -11.71
N GLU A 749 -16.26 3.95 -11.48
CA GLU A 749 -17.67 4.27 -11.72
C GLU A 749 -18.16 5.36 -10.76
N SER A 750 -17.76 5.26 -9.50
CA SER A 750 -17.96 6.30 -8.47
C SER A 750 -17.35 7.63 -8.94
N GLN A 751 -16.11 7.60 -9.44
CA GLN A 751 -15.41 8.81 -9.88
C GLN A 751 -15.80 9.33 -11.28
N LEU A 752 -16.86 8.78 -11.90
CA LEU A 752 -17.30 9.10 -13.27
C LEU A 752 -16.20 8.89 -14.33
N CYS A 753 -15.29 7.97 -14.04
CA CYS A 753 -14.11 7.67 -14.85
C CYS A 753 -14.14 6.30 -15.54
N ALA A 754 -15.11 5.44 -15.21
CA ALA A 754 -15.18 4.09 -15.79
C ALA A 754 -15.39 4.09 -17.30
N SER A 755 -16.20 5.00 -17.83
CA SER A 755 -16.43 5.14 -19.27
C SER A 755 -15.23 5.73 -20.03
N LEU A 756 -14.15 6.09 -19.35
CA LEU A 756 -12.94 6.66 -19.95
C LEU A 756 -11.93 5.58 -20.35
N LEU A 757 -11.89 4.49 -19.59
CA LEU A 757 -10.94 3.41 -19.74
C LEU A 757 -11.67 2.16 -20.23
N ARG A 758 -11.08 1.44 -21.19
CA ARG A 758 -11.54 0.09 -21.52
C ARG A 758 -11.27 -0.82 -20.32
N LEU A 759 -12.09 -1.85 -20.14
CA LEU A 759 -11.91 -2.80 -19.05
C LEU A 759 -10.53 -3.45 -19.11
N GLU A 760 -10.07 -3.79 -20.31
CA GLU A 760 -8.77 -4.41 -20.56
C GLU A 760 -7.61 -3.49 -20.13
N THR A 761 -7.76 -2.16 -20.26
CA THR A 761 -6.78 -1.20 -19.71
C THR A 761 -6.74 -1.30 -18.19
N VAL A 762 -7.91 -1.32 -17.53
CA VAL A 762 -8.00 -1.45 -16.07
C VAL A 762 -7.39 -2.77 -15.60
N GLU A 763 -7.67 -3.85 -16.31
CA GLU A 763 -7.11 -5.17 -16.04
C GLU A 763 -5.58 -5.17 -16.13
N LEU A 764 -5.00 -4.55 -17.16
CA LEU A 764 -3.54 -4.43 -17.31
C LEU A 764 -2.91 -3.55 -16.23
N LEU A 765 -3.55 -2.44 -15.87
CA LEU A 765 -3.11 -1.58 -14.76
C LEU A 765 -3.04 -2.38 -13.45
N VAL A 766 -4.09 -3.13 -13.13
CA VAL A 766 -4.11 -3.97 -11.94
C VAL A 766 -3.13 -5.13 -12.07
N ALA A 767 -3.02 -5.76 -13.24
CA ALA A 767 -2.12 -6.88 -13.48
C ALA A 767 -0.66 -6.52 -13.20
N SER A 768 -0.24 -5.29 -13.55
CA SER A 768 1.12 -4.79 -13.27
C SER A 768 1.50 -4.90 -11.78
N LEU A 769 0.52 -4.81 -10.86
CA LEU A 769 0.73 -4.94 -9.42
C LEU A 769 1.07 -6.37 -8.99
N PHE A 770 0.65 -7.37 -9.77
CA PHE A 770 0.86 -8.80 -9.50
C PHE A 770 2.08 -9.37 -10.23
N LEU A 771 2.69 -8.58 -11.10
CA LEU A 771 3.94 -8.88 -11.81
C LEU A 771 5.15 -8.22 -11.14
N SER A 772 4.92 -7.31 -10.18
CA SER A 772 6.00 -6.64 -9.48
C SER A 772 6.94 -7.65 -8.83
N LYS A 773 8.25 -7.38 -8.84
CA LYS A 773 9.24 -8.16 -8.06
C LYS A 773 9.01 -8.06 -6.54
N GLU A 774 8.15 -7.14 -6.10
CA GLU A 774 7.62 -7.08 -4.74
C GLU A 774 6.62 -8.24 -4.49
N ALA A 775 6.36 -8.58 -3.23
CA ALA A 775 5.34 -9.59 -2.91
C ALA A 775 3.97 -9.15 -3.48
N PRO A 776 3.30 -9.95 -4.33
CA PRO A 776 2.06 -9.56 -5.01
C PRO A 776 0.92 -9.31 -3.99
N PRO A 777 -0.05 -8.43 -4.30
CA PRO A 777 -1.18 -8.17 -3.41
C PRO A 777 -2.00 -9.44 -3.16
N THR A 778 -2.35 -9.72 -1.90
CA THR A 778 -3.14 -10.92 -1.57
C THR A 778 -4.57 -10.62 -1.15
N SER A 779 -4.96 -9.34 -1.08
CA SER A 779 -6.30 -8.88 -0.73
C SER A 779 -6.77 -7.72 -1.62
N ILE A 780 -8.08 -7.44 -1.61
CA ILE A 780 -8.65 -6.25 -2.25
C ILE A 780 -8.04 -4.98 -1.67
N LEU A 781 -7.82 -4.95 -0.35
CA LEU A 781 -7.25 -3.81 0.35
C LEU A 781 -5.83 -3.48 -0.14
N SER A 782 -4.93 -4.46 -0.17
CA SER A 782 -3.56 -4.22 -0.66
C SER A 782 -3.55 -3.96 -2.16
N GLY A 783 -4.37 -4.67 -2.94
CA GLY A 783 -4.52 -4.46 -4.37
C GLY A 783 -4.97 -3.03 -4.72
N PHE A 784 -6.04 -2.55 -4.08
CA PHE A 784 -6.57 -1.20 -4.30
C PHE A 784 -5.62 -0.11 -3.81
N THR A 785 -4.99 -0.30 -2.64
CA THR A 785 -4.02 0.67 -2.11
C THR A 785 -2.81 0.84 -3.05
N ARG A 786 -2.31 -0.27 -3.61
CA ARG A 786 -1.22 -0.23 -4.58
C ARG A 786 -1.64 0.32 -5.94
N PHE A 787 -2.87 0.04 -6.38
CA PHE A 787 -3.44 0.65 -7.59
C PHE A 787 -3.49 2.18 -7.50
N LEU A 788 -4.00 2.72 -6.38
CA LEU A 788 -4.03 4.17 -6.16
C LEU A 788 -2.62 4.77 -6.16
N THR A 789 -1.67 4.06 -5.55
CA THR A 789 -0.26 4.47 -5.52
C THR A 789 0.34 4.49 -6.92
N LEU A 790 0.15 3.43 -7.71
CA LEU A 790 0.60 3.34 -9.11
C LEU A 790 0.08 4.51 -9.93
N LEU A 791 -1.25 4.76 -9.90
CA LEU A 791 -1.84 5.89 -10.62
C LEU A 791 -1.24 7.23 -10.17
N ALA A 792 -1.05 7.42 -8.87
CA ALA A 792 -0.58 8.67 -8.30
C ALA A 792 0.91 8.98 -8.56
N SER A 793 1.75 7.95 -8.66
CA SER A 793 3.21 8.07 -8.70
C SER A 793 3.85 7.73 -10.05
N HIS A 794 3.21 6.94 -10.92
CA HIS A 794 3.79 6.58 -12.22
C HIS A 794 3.94 7.84 -13.10
N PRO A 795 5.12 8.07 -13.72
CA PRO A 795 5.34 9.24 -14.56
C PRO A 795 4.79 9.02 -15.97
N TRP A 796 3.47 9.05 -16.11
CA TRP A 796 2.71 8.77 -17.35
C TRP A 796 3.16 9.57 -18.59
N ALA A 797 3.80 10.72 -18.41
CA ALA A 797 4.29 11.57 -19.49
C ALA A 797 5.72 11.24 -19.95
N GLU A 798 6.47 10.47 -19.17
CA GLU A 798 7.90 10.23 -19.37
C GLU A 798 8.20 8.79 -19.77
N GLU A 799 7.42 7.82 -19.29
CA GLU A 799 7.66 6.41 -19.56
C GLU A 799 6.37 5.58 -19.73
N ALA A 800 6.49 4.52 -20.53
CA ALA A 800 5.45 3.53 -20.71
C ALA A 800 5.31 2.63 -19.47
N LEU A 801 4.08 2.23 -19.14
CA LEU A 801 3.86 1.15 -18.19
C LEU A 801 4.01 -0.19 -18.92
N ILE A 802 5.02 -0.97 -18.53
CA ILE A 802 5.28 -2.30 -19.07
C ILE A 802 4.53 -3.36 -18.25
N VAL A 803 3.74 -4.19 -18.92
CA VAL A 803 2.96 -5.29 -18.34
C VAL A 803 3.37 -6.59 -19.02
N ASP A 804 4.46 -7.17 -18.53
CA ASP A 804 4.98 -8.45 -19.02
C ASP A 804 4.39 -9.63 -18.23
N LEU A 805 3.22 -10.10 -18.67
CA LEU A 805 2.45 -11.14 -17.99
C LEU A 805 3.16 -12.51 -17.92
N GLN A 806 4.15 -12.73 -18.79
CA GLN A 806 4.90 -14.00 -18.88
C GLN A 806 6.34 -13.87 -18.39
N GLU A 807 6.80 -12.67 -18.00
CA GLU A 807 8.18 -12.39 -17.58
C GLU A 807 9.22 -12.86 -18.62
N THR A 808 8.92 -12.61 -19.91
CA THR A 808 9.73 -13.05 -21.06
C THR A 808 10.56 -11.93 -21.69
N TRP A 809 10.24 -10.68 -21.42
CA TRP A 809 10.89 -9.52 -22.04
C TRP A 809 12.29 -9.28 -21.45
N SER A 810 13.25 -9.08 -22.36
CA SER A 810 14.63 -8.74 -22.02
C SER A 810 14.83 -7.22 -21.91
N GLU A 811 15.99 -6.78 -21.42
CA GLU A 811 16.34 -5.35 -21.45
C GLU A 811 16.29 -4.73 -22.86
N LYS A 812 16.56 -5.53 -23.91
CA LYS A 812 16.46 -5.04 -25.29
C LYS A 812 15.02 -4.70 -25.65
N ASP A 813 14.08 -5.52 -25.21
CA ASP A 813 12.65 -5.33 -25.43
C ASP A 813 12.17 -4.09 -24.67
N HIS A 814 12.59 -3.92 -23.41
CA HIS A 814 12.29 -2.71 -22.63
C HIS A 814 12.80 -1.43 -23.30
N ARG A 815 14.02 -1.44 -23.87
CA ARG A 815 14.55 -0.29 -24.62
C ARG A 815 13.77 -0.02 -25.90
N GLU A 816 13.34 -1.06 -26.62
CA GLU A 816 12.49 -0.89 -27.80
C GLU A 816 11.12 -0.31 -27.42
N VAL A 817 10.51 -0.76 -26.32
CA VAL A 817 9.26 -0.18 -25.79
C VAL A 817 9.43 1.32 -25.50
N GLN A 818 10.51 1.72 -24.83
CA GLN A 818 10.78 3.14 -24.57
C GLN A 818 10.97 3.93 -25.87
N LYS A 819 11.70 3.39 -26.85
CA LYS A 819 11.85 4.03 -28.15
C LYS A 819 10.50 4.22 -28.86
N ARG A 820 9.57 3.25 -28.74
CA ARG A 820 8.21 3.35 -29.29
C ARG A 820 7.37 4.37 -28.54
N PHE A 821 7.54 4.47 -27.23
CA PHE A 821 6.95 5.54 -26.42
C PHE A 821 7.42 6.90 -26.91
N ASP A 822 8.73 7.13 -26.99
CA ASP A 822 9.32 8.41 -27.42
C ASP A 822 8.87 8.79 -28.84
N ALA A 823 8.85 7.80 -29.76
CA ALA A 823 8.35 8.00 -31.11
C ALA A 823 6.87 8.44 -31.11
N SER A 824 6.03 7.85 -30.25
CA SER A 824 4.62 8.24 -30.13
C SER A 824 4.44 9.65 -29.56
N VAL A 825 5.31 10.11 -28.66
CA VAL A 825 5.28 11.46 -28.10
C VAL A 825 5.45 12.53 -29.19
N THR A 826 6.23 12.24 -30.24
CA THR A 826 6.40 13.14 -31.40
C THR A 826 5.11 13.36 -32.20
N GLN A 827 4.07 12.55 -31.96
CA GLN A 827 2.74 12.70 -32.54
C GLN A 827 1.70 12.96 -31.44
N PRO A 828 1.62 14.19 -30.88
CA PRO A 828 0.76 14.48 -29.73
C PRO A 828 -0.73 14.18 -29.92
N SER A 829 -1.21 14.20 -31.16
CA SER A 829 -2.61 13.91 -31.50
C SER A 829 -3.00 12.44 -31.36
N THR A 830 -2.04 11.52 -31.44
CA THR A 830 -2.24 10.06 -31.40
C THR A 830 -1.56 9.37 -30.22
N HIS A 831 -0.75 10.12 -29.45
CA HIS A 831 -0.14 9.64 -28.22
C HIS A 831 -1.22 9.39 -27.15
N PRO A 832 -1.37 8.16 -26.63
CA PRO A 832 -2.37 7.85 -25.63
C PRO A 832 -2.05 8.55 -24.30
N GLY A 833 -3.08 8.98 -23.57
CA GLY A 833 -2.87 9.55 -22.23
C GLY A 833 -2.23 8.56 -21.24
N LEU A 834 -2.55 7.27 -21.36
CA LEU A 834 -1.93 6.16 -20.63
C LEU A 834 -1.24 5.23 -21.64
N PHE A 835 0.08 5.23 -21.69
CA PHE A 835 0.80 4.27 -22.53
C PHE A 835 1.03 2.97 -21.76
N VAL A 836 0.32 1.90 -22.12
CA VAL A 836 0.38 0.59 -21.45
C VAL A 836 0.81 -0.47 -22.45
N ALA A 837 2.03 -0.97 -22.34
CA ALA A 837 2.60 -1.98 -23.23
C ALA A 837 2.43 -3.37 -22.62
N ALA A 838 1.68 -4.26 -23.28
CA ALA A 838 1.51 -5.64 -22.83
C ALA A 838 2.37 -6.62 -23.65
N SER A 839 2.92 -7.66 -23.01
CA SER A 839 3.94 -8.51 -23.67
C SER A 839 3.46 -9.37 -24.84
N TYR A 840 2.15 -9.55 -24.97
CA TYR A 840 1.55 -10.22 -26.13
C TYR A 840 1.32 -9.29 -27.34
N GLU A 841 1.51 -7.98 -27.19
CA GLU A 841 1.36 -7.01 -28.29
C GLU A 841 2.62 -6.99 -29.16
N ALA A 842 2.45 -6.84 -30.47
CA ALA A 842 3.58 -6.56 -31.35
C ALA A 842 4.13 -5.15 -31.09
N MET A 843 5.46 -4.99 -31.13
CA MET A 843 6.18 -3.74 -30.80
C MET A 843 5.74 -2.53 -31.63
N ASP A 844 5.20 -2.73 -32.83
CA ASP A 844 4.65 -1.69 -33.70
C ASP A 844 3.23 -1.24 -33.34
N THR A 845 2.53 -1.99 -32.48
CA THR A 845 1.14 -1.78 -32.10
C THR A 845 0.92 -1.67 -30.59
N LEU A 846 1.99 -1.40 -29.83
CA LEU A 846 1.92 -1.28 -28.37
C LEU A 846 0.86 -0.27 -27.93
N SER A 847 0.25 -0.55 -26.77
CA SER A 847 -0.77 0.31 -26.17
C SER A 847 -2.10 0.27 -26.92
N SER A 848 -2.43 -0.84 -27.58
CA SER A 848 -3.68 -0.99 -28.33
C SER A 848 -4.91 -0.85 -27.45
N TRP A 849 -4.82 -1.25 -26.18
CA TRP A 849 -5.95 -1.21 -25.24
C TRP A 849 -6.28 0.17 -24.70
N SER A 850 -5.32 1.09 -24.68
CA SER A 850 -5.52 2.44 -24.15
C SER A 850 -5.61 3.52 -25.24
N ARG A 851 -5.40 3.16 -26.51
CA ARG A 851 -5.57 4.06 -27.65
C ARG A 851 -7.05 4.12 -28.07
N GLY A 852 -7.58 5.32 -28.27
CA GLY A 852 -8.80 5.52 -29.07
C GLY A 852 -10.13 5.44 -28.32
N SER A 853 -10.22 6.00 -27.12
CA SER A 853 -11.52 6.23 -26.45
C SER A 853 -12.01 7.68 -26.63
N VAL A 854 -11.08 8.65 -26.77
CA VAL A 854 -11.37 10.09 -26.88
C VAL A 854 -10.31 10.77 -27.78
N HIS A 855 -10.54 12.01 -28.22
CA HIS A 855 -9.49 12.82 -28.86
C HIS A 855 -8.25 12.97 -27.94
N GLY A 856 -7.04 12.86 -28.50
CA GLY A 856 -5.78 12.77 -27.74
C GLY A 856 -5.46 13.96 -26.81
N THR A 857 -5.98 15.17 -27.08
CA THR A 857 -5.84 16.33 -26.17
C THR A 857 -6.68 16.20 -24.91
N ASP A 858 -7.84 15.54 -25.01
CA ASP A 858 -8.77 15.36 -23.91
C ASP A 858 -8.31 14.21 -23.00
N GLU A 859 -7.73 13.16 -23.59
CA GLU A 859 -7.16 12.03 -22.86
C GLU A 859 -6.12 12.46 -21.82
N ARG A 860 -5.24 13.43 -22.14
CA ARG A 860 -4.22 13.93 -21.18
C ARG A 860 -4.84 14.64 -19.98
N ALA A 861 -5.83 15.50 -20.21
CA ALA A 861 -6.54 16.18 -19.14
C ALA A 861 -7.30 15.17 -18.25
N MET A 862 -7.82 14.11 -18.86
CA MET A 862 -8.51 13.03 -18.17
C MET A 862 -7.56 12.18 -17.33
N VAL A 863 -6.36 11.89 -17.83
CA VAL A 863 -5.32 11.21 -17.03
C VAL A 863 -4.85 12.09 -15.87
N HIS A 864 -4.61 13.37 -16.09
CA HIS A 864 -4.28 14.28 -15.00
C HIS A 864 -5.38 14.29 -13.92
N ARG A 865 -6.65 14.30 -14.32
CA ARG A 865 -7.79 14.16 -13.40
C ARG A 865 -7.74 12.83 -12.63
N LEU A 866 -7.54 11.70 -13.32
CA LEU A 866 -7.42 10.38 -12.69
C LEU A 866 -6.29 10.35 -11.64
N VAL A 867 -5.13 10.93 -11.96
CA VAL A 867 -3.98 11.05 -11.03
C VAL A 867 -4.36 11.90 -9.81
N SER A 868 -5.02 13.04 -10.01
CA SER A 868 -5.49 13.90 -8.90
C SER A 868 -6.48 13.19 -8.00
N LEU A 869 -7.45 12.46 -8.58
CA LEU A 869 -8.44 11.68 -7.84
C LEU A 869 -7.80 10.52 -7.07
N ALA A 870 -6.84 9.82 -7.68
CA ALA A 870 -6.09 8.77 -7.01
C ALA A 870 -5.31 9.30 -5.79
N ARG A 871 -4.67 10.48 -5.92
CA ARG A 871 -3.99 11.15 -4.80
C ARG A 871 -4.95 11.55 -3.69
N ALA A 872 -6.09 12.15 -4.02
CA ALA A 872 -7.10 12.53 -3.03
C ALA A 872 -7.70 11.31 -2.32
N THR A 873 -8.05 10.26 -3.08
CA THR A 873 -8.56 8.99 -2.55
C THR A 873 -7.53 8.32 -1.65
N THR A 874 -6.25 8.33 -2.02
CA THR A 874 -5.17 7.77 -1.18
C THR A 874 -5.13 8.43 0.19
N VAL A 875 -5.27 9.75 0.26
CA VAL A 875 -5.26 10.48 1.54
C VAL A 875 -6.44 10.06 2.44
N SER A 876 -7.66 10.03 1.90
CA SER A 876 -8.85 9.64 2.68
C SER A 876 -8.83 8.15 3.05
N TRP A 877 -8.37 7.28 2.14
CA TRP A 877 -8.24 5.84 2.34
C TRP A 877 -7.26 5.48 3.45
N LEU A 878 -6.05 6.05 3.41
CA LEU A 878 -5.05 5.83 4.47
C LEU A 878 -5.48 6.46 5.79
N HIS A 879 -6.25 7.56 5.76
CA HIS A 879 -6.83 8.15 6.96
C HIS A 879 -7.85 7.20 7.62
N TRP A 880 -8.76 6.59 6.85
CA TRP A 880 -9.71 5.60 7.33
C TRP A 880 -9.01 4.41 8.02
N LEU A 881 -7.94 3.87 7.41
CA LEU A 881 -7.16 2.80 8.02
C LEU A 881 -6.50 3.24 9.34
N LYS A 882 -5.97 4.46 9.37
CA LYS A 882 -5.31 5.04 10.56
C LYS A 882 -6.28 5.32 11.71
N THR A 883 -7.56 5.61 11.42
CA THR A 883 -8.59 5.93 12.43
C THR A 883 -9.39 4.74 12.90
N GLY A 884 -8.98 3.51 12.55
CA GLY A 884 -9.61 2.29 13.08
C GLY A 884 -10.38 1.48 12.04
N GLY A 885 -10.35 1.86 10.76
CA GLY A 885 -10.97 1.08 9.69
C GLY A 885 -12.47 0.82 9.91
N ALA A 886 -13.19 1.82 10.45
CA ALA A 886 -14.58 1.64 10.84
C ALA A 886 -15.43 1.01 9.72
N PRO A 887 -16.29 0.01 10.02
CA PRO A 887 -17.11 -0.66 9.04
C PRO A 887 -17.95 0.32 8.22
N HIS A 888 -17.97 0.12 6.91
CA HIS A 888 -18.69 0.94 5.95
C HIS A 888 -18.32 2.45 5.91
N ALA A 889 -17.29 2.89 6.64
CA ALA A 889 -16.79 4.26 6.53
C ALA A 889 -15.91 4.44 5.28
N TRP A 890 -15.38 3.36 4.72
CA TRP A 890 -14.55 3.41 3.51
C TRP A 890 -15.34 3.92 2.29
N GLN A 891 -16.66 3.75 2.23
CA GLN A 891 -17.49 4.28 1.15
C GLN A 891 -17.38 5.80 1.03
N SER A 892 -17.10 6.52 2.12
CA SER A 892 -16.88 7.97 2.03
C SER A 892 -15.60 8.31 1.25
N CYS A 893 -14.62 7.41 1.18
CA CYS A 893 -13.44 7.58 0.33
C CYS A 893 -13.81 7.55 -1.15
N PHE A 894 -14.95 6.97 -1.50
CA PHE A 894 -15.46 6.89 -2.87
C PHE A 894 -16.41 8.05 -3.19
N ALA A 895 -16.65 8.97 -2.25
CA ALA A 895 -17.51 10.12 -2.47
C ALA A 895 -17.01 10.97 -3.65
N HIS A 896 -17.94 11.33 -4.53
CA HIS A 896 -17.65 12.02 -5.78
C HIS A 896 -17.76 13.53 -5.55
N ILE A 897 -16.80 14.31 -6.05
CA ILE A 897 -16.92 15.77 -6.07
C ILE A 897 -17.67 16.15 -7.35
N MET A 898 -18.91 16.62 -7.20
CA MET A 898 -19.76 17.06 -8.32
C MET A 898 -19.35 18.47 -8.80
N ASP A 899 -18.10 18.66 -9.22
CA ASP A 899 -17.60 19.90 -9.81
C ASP A 899 -17.74 19.86 -11.34
N TYR A 900 -18.98 19.91 -11.80
CA TYR A 900 -19.37 19.87 -13.22
C TYR A 900 -20.37 20.99 -13.52
N ASP A 901 -20.32 21.50 -14.74
CA ASP A 901 -21.16 22.63 -15.15
C ASP A 901 -22.60 22.18 -15.45
N VAL A 902 -22.75 20.97 -15.98
CA VAL A 902 -24.05 20.33 -16.25
C VAL A 902 -24.05 18.91 -15.71
N VAL A 903 -25.10 18.53 -15.02
CA VAL A 903 -25.31 17.18 -14.48
C VAL A 903 -26.71 16.70 -14.87
N LEU A 904 -26.76 15.60 -15.62
CA LEU A 904 -28.00 14.93 -16.04
C LEU A 904 -28.16 13.68 -15.17
N HIS A 905 -29.15 13.69 -14.28
CA HIS A 905 -29.51 12.53 -13.47
C HIS A 905 -30.36 11.58 -14.29
N LEU A 906 -29.93 10.33 -14.36
CA LEU A 906 -30.56 9.27 -15.13
C LEU A 906 -31.72 8.67 -14.34
N ASP A 907 -32.76 8.25 -15.06
CA ASP A 907 -33.79 7.37 -14.50
C ASP A 907 -33.23 5.93 -14.48
N THR A 908 -32.72 5.52 -13.31
CA THR A 908 -32.07 4.21 -13.15
C THR A 908 -33.02 3.04 -13.37
N ASP A 909 -34.31 3.22 -13.09
CA ASP A 909 -35.33 2.18 -13.31
C ASP A 909 -35.69 2.04 -14.79
N ALA A 910 -35.45 3.09 -15.59
CA ALA A 910 -35.62 3.08 -17.03
C ALA A 910 -34.40 2.54 -17.81
N LEU A 911 -33.28 2.24 -17.13
CA LEU A 911 -32.07 1.71 -17.77
C LEU A 911 -31.97 0.17 -17.65
N PRO A 912 -31.36 -0.49 -18.64
CA PRO A 912 -31.04 -1.92 -18.55
C PRO A 912 -30.17 -2.26 -17.35
N SER A 913 -30.52 -3.34 -16.65
CA SER A 913 -29.64 -3.93 -15.63
C SER A 913 -28.97 -5.19 -16.18
N THR A 914 -27.67 -5.31 -15.92
CA THR A 914 -26.88 -6.51 -16.18
C THR A 914 -27.12 -7.61 -15.14
N LYS A 915 -27.83 -7.31 -14.05
CA LYS A 915 -28.22 -8.30 -13.04
C LYS A 915 -29.39 -9.13 -13.54
N LEU A 916 -29.27 -10.46 -13.41
CA LEU A 916 -30.36 -11.39 -13.77
C LEU A 916 -31.62 -11.14 -12.92
N HIS A 917 -31.45 -10.93 -11.62
CA HIS A 917 -32.55 -10.75 -10.69
C HIS A 917 -32.90 -9.27 -10.54
N LEU A 918 -34.17 -8.94 -10.74
CA LEU A 918 -34.69 -7.58 -10.58
C LEU A 918 -35.63 -7.49 -9.37
N SER A 919 -35.66 -6.32 -8.74
CA SER A 919 -36.57 -6.00 -7.62
C SER A 919 -37.97 -5.63 -8.11
N SER A 920 -38.07 -5.03 -9.29
CA SER A 920 -39.32 -4.57 -9.91
C SER A 920 -39.41 -5.06 -11.36
N LYS A 921 -40.59 -4.90 -11.98
CA LYS A 921 -40.78 -5.25 -13.38
C LYS A 921 -40.00 -4.31 -14.31
N GLY A 922 -40.05 -3.00 -14.09
CA GLY A 922 -39.44 -2.01 -14.99
C GLY A 922 -39.82 -2.20 -16.48
N PRO A 923 -39.15 -1.48 -17.38
CA PRO A 923 -39.26 -1.68 -18.83
C PRO A 923 -38.46 -2.90 -19.34
N PHE A 924 -37.38 -3.28 -18.64
CA PHE A 924 -36.48 -4.37 -19.02
C PHE A 924 -36.59 -5.61 -18.12
N GLY A 925 -37.73 -5.78 -17.45
CA GLY A 925 -37.97 -6.93 -16.58
C GLY A 925 -39.27 -7.64 -16.87
N MET A 926 -39.24 -8.95 -16.65
CA MET A 926 -40.35 -9.86 -16.91
C MET A 926 -40.61 -10.71 -15.68
N ALA A 927 -41.89 -10.92 -15.35
CA ALA A 927 -42.25 -11.88 -14.32
C ALA A 927 -41.92 -13.29 -14.82
N TYR A 928 -41.17 -14.09 -14.06
CA TYR A 928 -40.80 -15.45 -14.45
C TYR A 928 -41.51 -16.49 -13.59
N TYR A 929 -42.10 -17.48 -14.25
CA TYR A 929 -42.70 -18.65 -13.61
C TYR A 929 -42.16 -19.91 -14.28
N LYS A 930 -41.84 -20.95 -13.49
CA LYS A 930 -41.19 -22.19 -13.96
C LYS A 930 -41.98 -22.94 -15.06
N ASN A 931 -43.27 -22.69 -15.17
CA ASN A 931 -44.18 -23.28 -16.16
C ASN A 931 -44.23 -22.51 -17.48
N MET A 932 -43.61 -21.33 -17.59
CA MET A 932 -43.48 -20.64 -18.87
C MET A 932 -42.50 -21.40 -19.77
N ARG A 933 -42.88 -21.60 -21.04
CA ARG A 933 -42.01 -22.14 -22.09
C ARG A 933 -41.18 -20.99 -22.65
N PRO A 934 -39.93 -20.82 -22.21
CA PRO A 934 -39.16 -19.63 -22.56
C PRO A 934 -38.55 -19.78 -23.96
N ASP A 935 -38.35 -18.65 -24.63
CA ASP A 935 -37.55 -18.55 -25.85
C ASP A 935 -36.62 -17.33 -25.77
N ALA A 936 -35.47 -17.42 -26.42
CA ALA A 936 -34.44 -16.39 -26.43
C ALA A 936 -34.84 -15.13 -27.22
N SER A 937 -35.91 -15.20 -28.03
CA SER A 937 -36.45 -14.07 -28.79
C SER A 937 -36.93 -12.90 -27.92
N ALA A 938 -37.23 -13.14 -26.64
CA ALA A 938 -37.59 -12.10 -25.67
C ALA A 938 -36.38 -11.38 -25.05
N LEU A 939 -35.15 -11.78 -25.40
CA LEU A 939 -33.92 -11.19 -24.87
C LEU A 939 -33.40 -10.04 -25.74
N TYR A 940 -33.03 -8.94 -25.08
CA TYR A 940 -32.21 -7.88 -25.64
C TYR A 940 -30.73 -8.20 -25.39
N LEU A 941 -30.04 -8.62 -26.44
CA LEU A 941 -28.66 -9.11 -26.35
C LEU A 941 -27.62 -7.98 -26.52
N GLY A 942 -26.92 -7.65 -25.44
CA GLY A 942 -25.88 -6.61 -25.41
C GLY A 942 -26.45 -5.18 -25.57
N LEU A 943 -27.67 -4.95 -25.09
CA LEU A 943 -28.32 -3.64 -25.14
C LEU A 943 -27.74 -2.71 -24.05
N ASP A 944 -26.98 -1.70 -24.47
CA ASP A 944 -26.46 -0.63 -23.62
C ASP A 944 -26.77 0.75 -24.22
N PRO A 945 -27.95 1.33 -23.92
CA PRO A 945 -28.36 2.62 -24.45
C PRO A 945 -27.51 3.76 -23.88
N LEU A 946 -27.04 3.64 -22.64
CA LEU A 946 -26.24 4.67 -21.98
C LEU A 946 -24.90 4.84 -22.70
N SER A 947 -24.19 3.74 -22.98
CA SER A 947 -22.92 3.79 -23.73
C SER A 947 -23.11 4.42 -25.10
N THR A 948 -24.19 4.05 -25.81
CA THR A 948 -24.51 4.61 -27.13
C THR A 948 -24.73 6.13 -27.07
N VAL A 949 -25.52 6.60 -26.10
CA VAL A 949 -25.78 8.04 -25.89
C VAL A 949 -24.49 8.77 -25.52
N VAL A 950 -23.67 8.23 -24.63
CA VAL A 950 -22.41 8.85 -24.21
C VAL A 950 -21.43 8.97 -25.36
N VAL A 951 -21.30 7.95 -26.22
CA VAL A 951 -20.45 8.00 -27.43
C VAL A 951 -20.94 9.09 -28.38
N ALA A 952 -22.25 9.17 -28.62
CA ALA A 952 -22.83 10.21 -29.46
C ALA A 952 -22.60 11.61 -28.89
N LEU A 953 -22.80 11.80 -27.57
CA LEU A 953 -22.56 13.06 -26.88
C LEU A 953 -21.08 13.47 -26.93
N ARG A 954 -20.14 12.54 -26.73
CA ARG A 954 -18.70 12.82 -26.83
C ARG A 954 -18.30 13.28 -28.22
N ALA A 955 -18.78 12.58 -29.25
CA ALA A 955 -18.52 12.97 -30.63
C ALA A 955 -19.09 14.36 -30.94
N ARG A 956 -20.29 14.65 -30.43
CA ARG A 956 -20.97 15.93 -30.67
C ARG A 956 -20.35 17.10 -29.91
N LEU A 957 -19.99 16.89 -28.65
CA LEU A 957 -19.49 17.93 -27.75
C LEU A 957 -17.97 18.06 -27.76
N ALA A 958 -17.25 17.31 -28.60
CA ALA A 958 -15.79 17.29 -28.65
C ALA A 958 -15.14 18.69 -28.71
N ASP A 959 -15.74 19.65 -29.42
CA ASP A 959 -15.23 21.02 -29.49
C ASP A 959 -15.59 21.90 -28.27
N PHE A 960 -16.60 21.52 -27.49
CA PHE A 960 -17.21 22.36 -26.45
C PHE A 960 -16.91 21.89 -25.02
N GLY A 961 -16.92 20.59 -24.76
CA GLY A 961 -16.90 20.05 -23.41
C GLY A 961 -16.49 18.57 -23.34
N LEU A 962 -16.19 18.13 -22.12
CA LEU A 962 -15.86 16.77 -21.77
C LEU A 962 -17.07 16.09 -21.13
N VAL A 963 -17.40 14.88 -21.60
CA VAL A 963 -18.57 14.11 -21.14
C VAL A 963 -18.13 12.90 -20.33
N PHE A 964 -18.62 12.85 -19.09
CA PHE A 964 -18.38 11.80 -18.12
C PHE A 964 -19.71 11.13 -17.79
N ALA A 965 -19.70 9.83 -17.49
CA ALA A 965 -20.92 9.12 -17.17
C ALA A 965 -20.65 7.90 -16.29
N ASN A 966 -21.62 7.61 -15.42
CA ASN A 966 -21.83 6.33 -14.75
C ASN A 966 -23.31 5.94 -14.89
N LYS A 967 -23.74 4.89 -14.17
CA LYS A 967 -25.12 4.37 -14.24
C LYS A 967 -26.18 5.30 -13.64
N GLU A 968 -25.78 6.38 -12.95
CA GLU A 968 -26.68 7.29 -12.25
C GLU A 968 -26.71 8.69 -12.88
N VAL A 969 -25.59 9.17 -13.43
CA VAL A 969 -25.48 10.53 -13.97
C VAL A 969 -24.62 10.59 -15.24
N ILE A 970 -24.96 11.51 -16.14
CA ILE A 970 -24.07 12.04 -17.18
C ILE A 970 -23.66 13.45 -16.76
N ALA A 971 -22.36 13.71 -16.64
CA ALA A 971 -21.81 14.97 -16.21
C ALA A 971 -20.94 15.60 -17.30
N ILE A 972 -21.08 16.91 -17.50
CA ILE A 972 -20.41 17.66 -18.57
C ILE A 972 -19.58 18.79 -17.94
N ARG A 973 -18.33 18.90 -18.40
CA ARG A 973 -17.43 20.02 -18.08
C ARG A 973 -17.06 20.75 -19.36
N TRP A 974 -17.38 22.04 -19.42
CA TRP A 974 -17.05 22.92 -20.52
C TRP A 974 -15.55 23.17 -20.62
N LYS A 975 -15.02 23.19 -21.85
CA LYS A 975 -13.63 23.57 -22.11
C LYS A 975 -13.53 25.10 -21.98
N PRO A 976 -12.62 25.64 -21.15
CA PRO A 976 -12.49 27.10 -20.99
C PRO A 976 -12.24 27.83 -22.32
N THR A 977 -11.50 27.19 -23.23
CA THR A 977 -11.20 27.73 -24.55
C THR A 977 -12.39 27.75 -25.50
N ALA A 978 -13.42 26.92 -25.28
CA ALA A 978 -14.59 26.86 -26.16
C ALA A 978 -15.41 28.15 -26.10
N PHE A 979 -15.38 28.87 -24.98
CA PHE A 979 -16.18 30.07 -24.74
C PHE A 979 -15.44 31.38 -25.04
N LEU A 980 -14.20 31.29 -25.54
CA LEU A 980 -13.48 32.45 -26.04
C LEU A 980 -14.04 32.85 -27.42
N PRO A 981 -14.12 34.16 -27.76
CA PRO A 981 -14.48 34.59 -29.11
C PRO A 981 -13.58 33.94 -30.16
N THR A 982 -14.18 33.19 -31.08
CA THR A 982 -13.45 32.56 -32.19
C THR A 982 -13.97 33.06 -33.53
N ARG A 983 -13.08 33.15 -34.52
CA ARG A 983 -13.48 33.55 -35.88
C ARG A 983 -14.54 32.57 -36.42
N PHE A 984 -15.65 33.12 -36.89
CA PHE A 984 -16.76 32.35 -37.43
C PHE A 984 -16.30 31.50 -38.63
N ARG A 985 -16.54 30.18 -38.57
CA ARG A 985 -16.26 29.23 -39.66
C ARG A 985 -17.54 28.46 -39.99
N VAL A 986 -17.91 28.44 -41.26
CA VAL A 986 -19.14 27.76 -41.74
C VAL A 986 -19.21 26.30 -41.28
N MET A 987 -18.07 25.59 -41.34
CA MET A 987 -17.98 24.17 -40.92
C MET A 987 -18.21 23.94 -39.41
N LYS A 988 -18.21 24.98 -38.58
CA LYS A 988 -18.40 24.90 -37.11
C LYS A 988 -19.52 25.83 -36.61
N ALA A 989 -20.38 26.33 -37.50
CA ALA A 989 -21.34 27.39 -37.20
C ALA A 989 -22.57 26.95 -36.39
N THR A 990 -22.86 25.65 -36.30
CA THR A 990 -24.17 25.10 -35.88
C THR A 990 -24.63 25.50 -34.46
N HIS A 991 -23.74 25.97 -33.59
CA HIS A 991 -24.07 26.44 -32.23
C HIS A 991 -23.31 27.69 -31.81
N LEU A 992 -22.90 28.53 -32.78
CA LEU A 992 -22.16 29.75 -32.49
C LEU A 992 -23.09 30.96 -32.64
N LEU A 993 -23.16 31.77 -31.60
CA LEU A 993 -23.77 33.09 -31.60
C LEU A 993 -22.74 34.12 -32.09
N PRO A 994 -22.97 34.80 -33.22
CA PRO A 994 -22.09 35.87 -33.68
C PRO A 994 -22.11 37.04 -32.68
N LEU A 995 -20.94 37.65 -32.46
CA LEU A 995 -20.84 38.86 -31.66
C LEU A 995 -21.24 40.07 -32.52
N GLU A 996 -22.01 41.00 -31.94
CA GLU A 996 -22.61 42.15 -32.65
C GLU A 996 -21.60 43.21 -33.13
N ASN A 997 -20.31 43.02 -32.90
CA ASN A 997 -19.27 44.03 -33.02
C ASN A 997 -18.49 44.02 -34.35
N ASP A 998 -19.09 43.57 -35.46
CA ASP A 998 -18.48 43.49 -36.81
C ASP A 998 -17.14 42.73 -36.90
N SER A 999 -16.77 42.03 -35.82
CA SER A 999 -15.47 41.37 -35.65
C SER A 999 -15.36 40.02 -36.37
N GLY A 1000 -16.45 39.54 -36.97
CA GLY A 1000 -16.53 38.20 -37.57
C GLY A 1000 -16.29 37.07 -36.56
N SER A 1001 -16.44 37.34 -35.26
CA SER A 1001 -16.22 36.39 -34.17
C SER A 1001 -17.53 35.90 -33.58
N ALA A 1002 -17.52 34.69 -33.01
CA ALA A 1002 -18.69 34.07 -32.43
C ALA A 1002 -18.33 33.26 -31.18
N VAL A 1003 -19.33 33.03 -30.33
CA VAL A 1003 -19.22 32.28 -29.06
C VAL A 1003 -20.29 31.18 -29.00
N PRO A 1004 -20.09 30.08 -28.26
CA PRO A 1004 -21.09 29.02 -28.18
C PRO A 1004 -22.42 29.48 -27.56
N GLN A 1005 -23.54 29.10 -28.17
CA GLN A 1005 -24.89 29.33 -27.65
C GLN A 1005 -25.28 28.18 -26.69
N ILE A 1006 -25.05 28.39 -25.40
CA ILE A 1006 -25.22 27.35 -24.35
C ILE A 1006 -26.64 26.75 -24.36
N PHE A 1007 -27.69 27.57 -24.45
CA PHE A 1007 -29.07 27.07 -24.38
C PHE A 1007 -29.46 26.18 -25.55
N SER A 1008 -28.89 26.40 -26.76
CA SER A 1008 -29.17 25.52 -27.90
C SER A 1008 -28.43 24.19 -27.75
N LEU A 1009 -27.19 24.23 -27.26
CA LEU A 1009 -26.43 23.02 -26.92
C LEU A 1009 -27.12 22.19 -25.84
N LEU A 1010 -27.61 22.82 -24.76
CA LEU A 1010 -28.32 22.11 -23.69
C LEU A 1010 -29.61 21.45 -24.18
N ARG A 1011 -30.34 22.10 -25.09
CA ARG A 1011 -31.54 21.52 -25.70
C ARG A 1011 -31.20 20.30 -26.57
N GLU A 1012 -30.16 20.41 -27.39
CA GLU A 1012 -29.68 19.29 -28.21
C GLU A 1012 -29.20 18.12 -27.34
N ILE A 1013 -28.48 18.40 -26.25
CA ILE A 1013 -28.08 17.38 -25.28
C ILE A 1013 -29.32 16.65 -24.72
N GLN A 1014 -30.35 17.40 -24.34
CA GLN A 1014 -31.59 16.81 -23.84
C GLN A 1014 -32.26 15.92 -24.91
N ASP A 1015 -32.34 16.38 -26.15
CA ASP A 1015 -32.93 15.61 -27.26
C ASP A 1015 -32.14 14.32 -27.55
N MET A 1016 -30.80 14.38 -27.51
CA MET A 1016 -29.90 13.24 -27.71
C MET A 1016 -29.97 12.18 -26.61
N THR A 1017 -30.46 12.54 -25.42
CA THR A 1017 -30.59 11.58 -24.31
C THR A 1017 -31.85 10.71 -24.40
N HIS A 1018 -32.73 10.93 -25.39
CA HIS A 1018 -33.88 10.06 -25.67
C HIS A 1018 -34.77 9.74 -24.44
N GLY A 1019 -34.85 10.65 -23.47
CA GLY A 1019 -35.71 10.50 -22.29
C GLY A 1019 -35.15 9.63 -21.15
N ILE A 1020 -33.87 9.20 -21.21
CA ILE A 1020 -33.24 8.46 -20.09
C ILE A 1020 -32.89 9.37 -18.89
N VAL A 1021 -33.02 10.69 -19.05
CA VAL A 1021 -32.69 11.70 -18.04
C VAL A 1021 -33.95 12.06 -17.26
N ALA A 1022 -33.93 11.85 -15.95
CA ALA A 1022 -34.99 12.23 -15.03
C ALA A 1022 -34.91 13.72 -14.63
N ARG A 1023 -33.70 14.25 -14.44
CA ARG A 1023 -33.46 15.62 -13.94
C ARG A 1023 -32.18 16.20 -14.51
N THR A 1024 -32.19 17.48 -14.84
CA THR A 1024 -30.99 18.25 -15.21
C THR A 1024 -30.67 19.30 -14.15
N GLU A 1025 -29.42 19.34 -13.70
CA GLU A 1025 -28.86 20.36 -12.82
C GLU A 1025 -27.79 21.16 -13.59
N LEU A 1026 -27.88 22.48 -13.50
CA LEU A 1026 -26.90 23.42 -14.08
C LEU A 1026 -26.23 24.15 -12.92
N LYS A 1027 -24.90 24.08 -12.85
CA LYS A 1027 -24.12 24.84 -11.86
C LYS A 1027 -23.66 26.14 -12.49
N ALA A 1028 -23.94 27.24 -11.79
CA ALA A 1028 -23.61 28.60 -12.19
C ALA A 1028 -22.14 28.94 -11.94
#